data_AF-A0A953BUH5-F1
#
_entry.id   AF-A0A953BUH5-F1
#
_cell.length_a   1.000
_cell.length_b   1.000
_cell.length_c   1.000
_cell.angle_alpha   90.00
_cell.angle_beta   90.00
_cell.angle_gamma   90.00
#
_symmetry.space_group_name_H-M   'P 1'
#
loop_
_entity.id
_entity.type
_entity.pdbx_description
1 polymer ?
#
loop_
_entity_poly.entity_id
_entity_poly.type
_entity_poly.pdbx_seq_one_letter_code
_entity_poly.pdbx_strand_id
1 'polypeptide(L)'
;MPKPDTPGRPESRPLSAGRRRGLIGLALVLAAVALWAFGSQAVSMDALRNRLESIQKLADDNTLVAGLAFVGLYAAAAAASLPIGTALTLLGGAIFGVWMAVPLVALGSTLGATGAMLISRFFLRDWVTDRFGERIEPVQKRFEEEGAYYLFALRLTPVVPYFLVNLALGLTRVRVWTFAWVSLVGMLPAIWIYANAGSVLGAIDRPADLVSPAVLISLTLLGVAPLAFRWLLKVPRRKVLIGAGVAAGVLLMGSTAAAWLRYRTADSMAIPVVEFTNADYPEDPTPRSIHHGKYTGRTLTLNRRDETHFDFVFEPQHPHLARIVFKNVDVSLMTPSLPEWTKDKSALRKVALTDRQWNRQQVRFGGVGSRHLEVTGGDGFEAKRLYSADLVKNSLEAGRWEVMLYVQERGDKALYYQGWFQFPLGHYRRLFEQNTGLSYLTNGWRLETGCRPEGVRIRMDDLRRVTREAEARCGYDPAEFVFASGEQARRRRAVVAENVLSWKDLYDGRPVRFAAFEAPGRYSFARPQGNEYQRMDTFERALVREIASRADNEVRNEIELVFRSSRSPGVCRFIVSGFRWDRLPQAGPEEYPRGLYMPMGIAVPPFFQDYDSLLASPPQRSPYVCLMLNEEGEWLDHRRIGVDGPILHRDAQNPNRAHLYLMSYERHMLVGHWVIER
;
A
#
# COMPACT_ATOMS: atom_id res chain seq x y z
N MET A 1 -10.03 80.26 39.09
CA MET A 1 -10.27 79.47 37.86
C MET A 1 -9.81 78.04 38.10
N PRO A 2 -10.72 77.05 38.13
CA PRO A 2 -10.36 75.62 38.24
C PRO A 2 -10.03 75.03 36.85
N LYS A 3 -9.17 74.01 36.83
CA LYS A 3 -8.81 73.21 35.65
C LYS A 3 -10.03 72.41 35.14
N PRO A 4 -10.20 72.21 33.82
CA PRO A 4 -11.30 71.43 33.28
C PRO A 4 -11.08 69.92 33.45
N ASP A 5 -12.19 69.22 33.68
CA ASP A 5 -12.31 67.77 33.85
C ASP A 5 -11.85 66.97 32.63
N THR A 6 -11.10 65.89 32.86
CA THR A 6 -10.84 64.82 31.87
C THR A 6 -11.96 63.79 31.91
N PRO A 7 -12.57 63.40 30.77
CA PRO A 7 -13.58 62.34 30.74
C PRO A 7 -12.93 60.96 30.95
N GLY A 8 -13.56 60.15 31.81
CA GLY A 8 -13.11 58.79 32.17
C GLY A 8 -13.05 57.82 30.98
N ARG A 9 -12.08 56.90 31.04
CA ARG A 9 -11.95 55.77 30.10
C ARG A 9 -13.13 54.79 30.26
N PRO A 10 -13.67 54.23 29.16
CA PRO A 10 -14.69 53.18 29.26
C PRO A 10 -14.04 51.86 29.70
N GLU A 11 -14.59 51.23 30.73
CA GLU A 11 -14.23 49.86 31.13
C GLU A 11 -14.64 48.86 30.04
N SER A 12 -13.67 48.17 29.45
CA SER A 12 -13.94 47.07 28.53
C SER A 12 -14.29 45.79 29.31
N ARG A 13 -15.54 45.32 29.15
CA ARG A 13 -16.01 44.07 29.77
C ARG A 13 -15.26 42.86 29.17
N PRO A 14 -14.70 41.95 29.99
CA PRO A 14 -14.01 40.76 29.49
C PRO A 14 -15.01 39.76 28.87
N LEU A 15 -14.57 39.07 27.81
CA LEU A 15 -15.35 38.02 27.15
C LEU A 15 -15.65 36.85 28.10
N SER A 16 -16.91 36.41 28.16
CA SER A 16 -17.38 35.39 29.11
C SER A 16 -16.72 34.02 28.90
N ALA A 17 -16.51 33.30 30.00
CA ALA A 17 -15.81 32.01 30.06
C ALA A 17 -16.37 30.93 29.09
N GLY A 18 -17.64 31.04 28.68
CA GLY A 18 -18.28 30.18 27.69
C GLY A 18 -17.69 30.31 26.28
N ARG A 19 -17.39 31.54 25.82
CA ARG A 19 -16.76 31.78 24.50
C ARG A 19 -15.32 31.28 24.44
N ARG A 20 -14.60 31.31 25.57
CA ARG A 20 -13.21 30.82 25.70
C ARG A 20 -13.14 29.29 25.63
N ARG A 21 -14.10 28.59 26.23
CA ARG A 21 -14.28 27.14 26.08
C ARG A 21 -14.74 26.77 24.67
N GLY A 22 -15.55 27.63 24.03
CA GLY A 22 -15.97 27.47 22.64
C GLY A 22 -14.84 27.55 21.61
N LEU A 23 -13.88 28.46 21.77
CA LEU A 23 -12.72 28.59 20.86
C LEU A 23 -11.70 27.45 21.02
N ILE A 24 -11.45 26.99 22.25
CA ILE A 24 -10.61 25.80 22.50
C ILE A 24 -11.31 24.54 21.99
N GLY A 25 -12.62 24.43 22.23
CA GLY A 25 -13.46 23.37 21.67
C GLY A 25 -13.43 23.38 20.14
N LEU A 26 -13.53 24.54 19.50
CA LEU A 26 -13.46 24.68 18.04
C LEU A 26 -12.07 24.31 17.51
N ALA A 27 -10.98 24.72 18.16
CA ALA A 27 -9.63 24.33 17.76
C ALA A 27 -9.38 22.82 17.92
N LEU A 28 -9.90 22.20 18.98
CA LEU A 28 -9.86 20.75 19.19
C LEU A 28 -10.75 20.01 18.20
N VAL A 29 -11.91 20.55 17.84
CA VAL A 29 -12.79 20.02 16.80
C VAL A 29 -12.15 20.16 15.43
N LEU A 30 -11.51 21.28 15.11
CA LEU A 30 -10.78 21.46 13.84
C LEU A 30 -9.54 20.56 13.77
N ALA A 31 -8.83 20.36 14.88
CA ALA A 31 -7.74 19.39 14.96
C ALA A 31 -8.25 17.94 14.86
N ALA A 32 -9.39 17.63 15.46
CA ALA A 32 -10.04 16.32 15.36
C ALA A 32 -10.63 16.07 13.96
N VAL A 33 -11.18 17.09 13.31
CA VAL A 33 -11.66 17.06 11.92
C VAL A 33 -10.49 16.96 10.96
N ALA A 34 -9.36 17.62 11.21
CA ALA A 34 -8.14 17.41 10.44
C ALA A 34 -7.59 16.00 10.64
N LEU A 35 -7.47 15.51 11.89
CA LEU A 35 -7.05 14.14 12.19
C LEU A 35 -8.03 13.10 11.64
N TRP A 36 -9.32 13.40 11.57
CA TRP A 36 -10.34 12.56 10.94
C TRP A 36 -10.23 12.63 9.41
N ALA A 37 -10.07 13.80 8.80
CA ALA A 37 -9.92 13.96 7.35
C ALA A 37 -8.61 13.33 6.83
N PHE A 38 -7.52 13.41 7.60
CA PHE A 38 -6.23 12.80 7.27
C PHE A 38 -6.11 11.33 7.76
N GLY A 39 -6.90 10.91 8.77
CA GLY A 39 -6.83 9.57 9.37
C GLY A 39 -7.96 8.61 8.97
N SER A 40 -9.04 9.08 8.35
CA SER A 40 -10.21 8.25 7.96
C SER A 40 -10.08 7.60 6.58
N GLN A 41 -9.17 8.07 5.74
CA GLN A 41 -8.75 7.31 4.56
C GLN A 41 -7.49 6.56 4.94
N ALA A 42 -7.49 5.24 4.78
CA ALA A 42 -6.28 4.44 4.80
C ALA A 42 -5.39 4.96 3.66
N VAL A 43 -4.57 5.97 3.94
CA VAL A 43 -3.56 6.44 2.99
C VAL A 43 -2.50 5.35 2.98
N SER A 44 -2.65 4.38 2.07
CA SER A 44 -1.55 3.48 1.76
C SER A 44 -0.37 4.33 1.29
N MET A 45 0.87 3.88 1.53
CA MET A 45 2.05 4.64 1.10
C MET A 45 1.99 4.94 -0.41
N ASP A 46 1.43 4.01 -1.19
CA ASP A 46 1.18 4.19 -2.62
C ASP A 46 0.10 5.23 -2.93
N ALA A 47 -0.96 5.32 -2.13
CA ALA A 47 -1.97 6.38 -2.28
C ALA A 47 -1.43 7.77 -1.92
N LEU A 48 -0.58 7.87 -0.87
CA LEU A 48 0.11 9.13 -0.55
C LEU A 48 1.06 9.51 -1.69
N ARG A 49 1.80 8.53 -2.21
CA ARG A 49 2.76 8.69 -3.29
C ARG A 49 2.09 9.12 -4.59
N ASN A 50 1.06 8.42 -5.05
CA ASN A 50 0.32 8.77 -6.27
C ASN A 50 -0.29 10.18 -6.16
N ARG A 51 -0.75 10.57 -4.96
CA ARG A 51 -1.22 11.95 -4.70
C ARG A 51 -0.08 12.95 -4.71
N LEU A 52 1.07 12.63 -4.12
CA LEU A 52 2.26 13.47 -4.14
C LEU A 52 2.76 13.66 -5.58
N GLU A 53 2.88 12.59 -6.36
CA GLU A 53 3.25 12.61 -7.78
C GLU A 53 2.26 13.44 -8.61
N SER A 54 0.96 13.30 -8.34
CA SER A 54 -0.07 14.12 -9.01
C SER A 54 0.06 15.61 -8.65
N ILE A 55 0.34 15.93 -7.39
CA ILE A 55 0.53 17.31 -6.93
C ILE A 55 1.83 17.90 -7.48
N GLN A 56 2.92 17.11 -7.51
CA GLN A 56 4.19 17.48 -8.13
C GLN A 56 3.99 17.78 -9.61
N LYS A 57 3.30 16.88 -10.34
CA LYS A 57 2.99 17.11 -11.76
C LYS A 57 2.17 18.38 -11.99
N LEU A 58 1.13 18.61 -11.18
CA LEU A 58 0.35 19.86 -11.25
C LEU A 58 1.20 21.10 -10.92
N ALA A 59 2.15 20.96 -9.99
CA ALA A 59 3.09 22.01 -9.64
C ALA A 59 4.13 22.25 -10.74
N ASP A 60 4.56 21.22 -11.46
CA ASP A 60 5.49 21.32 -12.59
C ASP A 60 4.78 21.96 -13.80
N ASP A 61 3.53 21.58 -14.05
CA ASP A 61 2.72 22.13 -15.15
C ASP A 61 2.41 23.64 -14.94
N ASN A 62 2.33 24.12 -13.69
CA ASN A 62 1.99 25.51 -13.35
C ASN A 62 2.79 26.03 -12.13
N THR A 63 4.12 26.02 -12.22
CA THR A 63 5.03 26.30 -11.09
C THR A 63 4.79 27.64 -10.40
N LEU A 64 4.48 28.70 -11.16
CA LEU A 64 4.22 30.01 -10.60
C LEU A 64 2.95 30.03 -9.73
N VAL A 65 1.86 29.44 -10.24
CA VAL A 65 0.57 29.39 -9.54
C VAL A 65 0.66 28.52 -8.29
N ALA A 66 1.29 27.34 -8.42
CA ALA A 66 1.49 26.42 -7.31
C ALA A 66 2.37 27.06 -6.21
N GLY A 67 3.45 27.74 -6.60
CA GLY A 67 4.31 28.48 -5.68
C GLY A 67 3.57 29.59 -4.94
N LEU A 68 2.80 30.43 -5.64
CA LEU A 68 2.02 31.51 -5.03
C LEU A 68 0.93 30.98 -4.09
N ALA A 69 0.21 29.91 -4.49
CA ALA A 69 -0.78 29.26 -3.66
C ALA A 69 -0.15 28.68 -2.38
N PHE A 70 1.03 28.06 -2.50
CA PHE A 70 1.76 27.54 -1.34
C PHE A 70 2.22 28.65 -0.39
N VAL A 71 2.77 29.75 -0.91
CA VAL A 71 3.12 30.94 -0.10
C VAL A 71 1.90 31.50 0.63
N GLY A 72 0.77 31.63 -0.06
CA GLY A 72 -0.49 32.10 0.51
C GLY A 72 -1.00 31.20 1.63
N LEU A 73 -1.01 29.87 1.40
CA LEU A 73 -1.40 28.87 2.40
C LEU A 73 -0.50 28.93 3.63
N TYR A 74 0.82 28.97 3.43
CA TYR A 74 1.78 29.05 4.53
C TYR A 74 1.60 30.34 5.32
N ALA A 75 1.48 31.49 4.64
CA ALA A 75 1.27 32.78 5.27
C ALA A 75 -0.03 32.82 6.09
N ALA A 76 -1.14 32.28 5.55
CA ALA A 76 -2.41 32.19 6.25
C ALA A 76 -2.30 31.31 7.51
N ALA A 77 -1.68 30.12 7.39
CA ALA A 77 -1.48 29.22 8.52
C ALA A 77 -0.62 29.85 9.63
N ALA A 78 0.48 30.51 9.25
CA ALA A 78 1.37 31.18 10.19
C ALA A 78 0.74 32.43 10.82
N ALA A 79 -0.03 33.21 10.06
CA ALA A 79 -0.78 34.36 10.57
C ALA A 79 -1.86 33.92 11.59
N ALA A 80 -2.55 32.82 11.30
CA ALA A 80 -3.49 32.17 12.20
C ALA A 80 -2.83 31.44 13.38
N SER A 81 -1.49 31.47 13.48
CA SER A 81 -0.72 30.86 14.57
C SER A 81 -0.95 29.34 14.70
N LEU A 82 -1.26 28.66 13.60
CA LEU A 82 -1.47 27.22 13.58
C LEU A 82 -0.13 26.47 13.74
N PRO A 83 -0.04 25.44 14.60
CA PRO A 83 1.19 24.70 14.85
C PRO A 83 1.49 23.67 13.73
N ILE A 84 1.36 24.06 12.46
CA ILE A 84 1.52 23.19 11.27
C ILE A 84 2.72 23.57 10.38
N GLY A 85 3.49 24.60 10.74
CA GLY A 85 4.59 25.12 9.92
C GLY A 85 5.68 24.09 9.58
N THR A 86 6.01 23.18 10.52
CA THR A 86 6.96 22.09 10.26
C THR A 86 6.42 21.12 9.20
N ALA A 87 5.14 20.74 9.29
CA ALA A 87 4.52 19.86 8.32
C ALA A 87 4.45 20.50 6.93
N LEU A 88 4.09 21.79 6.85
CA LEU A 88 4.08 22.53 5.60
C LEU A 88 5.47 22.69 4.98
N THR A 89 6.51 22.88 5.80
CA THR A 89 7.89 22.96 5.31
C THR A 89 8.37 21.63 4.73
N LEU A 90 8.08 20.51 5.40
CA LEU A 90 8.36 19.16 4.89
C LEU A 90 7.60 18.89 3.58
N LEU A 91 6.32 19.25 3.53
CA LEU A 91 5.49 19.10 2.34
C LEU A 91 6.02 19.95 1.17
N GLY A 92 6.42 21.20 1.44
CA GLY A 92 7.04 22.05 0.43
C GLY A 92 8.33 21.44 -0.13
N GLY A 93 9.17 20.87 0.73
CA GLY A 93 10.35 20.12 0.32
C GLY A 93 10.02 18.92 -0.56
N ALA A 94 8.99 18.16 -0.19
CA ALA A 94 8.55 16.99 -0.96
C ALA A 94 7.97 17.36 -2.34
N ILE A 95 7.24 18.48 -2.45
CA ILE A 95 6.60 18.92 -3.71
C ILE A 95 7.59 19.63 -4.63
N PHE A 96 8.33 20.61 -4.11
CA PHE A 96 9.12 21.54 -4.95
C PHE A 96 10.63 21.26 -4.92
N GLY A 97 11.08 20.30 -4.11
CA GLY A 97 12.49 20.10 -3.82
C GLY A 97 13.09 21.23 -2.98
N VAL A 98 14.31 21.03 -2.48
CA VAL A 98 14.92 21.94 -1.49
C VAL A 98 15.09 23.37 -1.99
N TRP A 99 15.62 23.52 -3.20
CA TRP A 99 16.02 24.82 -3.75
C TRP A 99 14.85 25.75 -4.02
N MET A 100 13.68 25.20 -4.36
CA MET A 100 12.45 25.97 -4.57
C MET A 100 11.63 26.07 -3.29
N ALA A 101 11.61 25.03 -2.45
CA ALA A 101 10.90 25.06 -1.18
C ALA A 101 11.46 26.12 -0.22
N VAL A 102 12.78 26.28 -0.13
CA VAL A 102 13.42 27.25 0.77
C VAL A 102 12.93 28.69 0.54
N PRO A 103 13.00 29.28 -0.66
CA PRO A 103 12.51 30.64 -0.90
C PRO A 103 10.99 30.75 -0.71
N LEU A 104 10.20 29.76 -1.14
CA LEU A 104 8.73 29.78 -0.98
C LEU A 104 8.32 29.73 0.51
N VAL A 105 8.90 28.82 1.28
CA VAL A 105 8.66 28.71 2.73
C VAL A 105 9.14 29.97 3.43
N ALA A 106 10.32 30.49 3.11
CA ALA A 106 10.87 31.69 3.75
C ALA A 106 9.98 32.92 3.51
N LEU A 107 9.44 33.09 2.30
CA LEU A 107 8.47 34.13 1.97
C LEU A 107 7.16 33.93 2.75
N GLY A 108 6.56 32.73 2.67
CA GLY A 108 5.30 32.42 3.34
C GLY A 108 5.38 32.55 4.86
N SER A 109 6.44 32.03 5.48
CA SER A 109 6.66 32.12 6.92
C SER A 109 6.91 33.55 7.39
N THR A 110 7.58 34.37 6.59
CA THR A 110 7.86 35.77 6.94
C THR A 110 6.61 36.62 6.80
N LEU A 111 5.84 36.45 5.72
CA LEU A 111 4.56 37.13 5.52
C LEU A 111 3.56 36.76 6.62
N GLY A 112 3.43 35.47 6.93
CA GLY A 112 2.53 35.01 7.98
C GLY A 112 2.96 35.45 9.38
N ALA A 113 4.25 35.37 9.72
CA ALA A 113 4.76 35.90 10.99
C ALA A 113 4.50 37.40 11.13
N THR A 114 4.72 38.15 10.05
CA THR A 114 4.49 39.60 10.03
C THR A 114 2.99 39.89 10.17
N GLY A 115 2.14 39.14 9.47
CA GLY A 115 0.69 39.21 9.63
C GLY A 115 0.25 38.96 11.08
N ALA A 116 0.69 37.86 11.71
CA ALA A 116 0.39 37.56 13.12
C ALA A 116 0.86 38.68 14.06
N MET A 117 2.04 39.24 13.81
CA MET A 117 2.61 40.33 14.60
C MET A 117 1.81 41.63 14.45
N LEU A 118 1.37 41.98 13.24
CA LEU A 118 0.50 43.13 12.99
C LEU A 118 -0.90 42.94 13.58
N ILE A 119 -1.48 41.74 13.46
CA ILE A 119 -2.75 41.38 14.09
C ILE A 119 -2.65 41.56 15.60
N SER A 120 -1.57 41.06 16.21
CA SER A 120 -1.28 41.26 17.64
C SER A 120 -1.16 42.75 17.99
N ARG A 121 -0.42 43.52 17.19
CA ARG A 121 -0.15 44.94 17.43
C ARG A 121 -1.41 45.82 17.37
N PHE A 122 -2.26 45.60 16.38
CA PHE A 122 -3.38 46.51 16.09
C PHE A 122 -4.75 46.01 16.56
N PHE A 123 -4.97 44.69 16.57
CA PHE A 123 -6.30 44.12 16.83
C PHE A 123 -6.39 43.36 18.15
N LEU A 124 -5.29 42.74 18.61
CA LEU A 124 -5.30 41.89 19.82
C LEU A 124 -4.44 42.46 20.97
N ARG A 125 -4.05 43.72 20.90
CA ARG A 125 -3.06 44.32 21.80
C ARG A 125 -3.41 44.14 23.27
N ASP A 126 -4.65 44.49 23.66
CA ASP A 126 -5.10 44.42 25.04
C ASP A 126 -5.17 42.97 25.53
N TRP A 127 -5.72 42.06 24.71
CA TRP A 127 -5.80 40.63 25.04
C TRP A 127 -4.43 39.97 25.22
N VAL A 128 -3.46 40.27 24.33
CA VAL A 128 -2.10 39.74 24.44
C VAL A 128 -1.39 40.36 25.65
N THR A 129 -1.63 41.65 25.93
CA THR A 129 -1.01 42.36 27.07
C THR A 129 -1.50 41.78 28.40
N ASP A 130 -2.79 41.55 28.56
CA ASP A 130 -3.37 40.92 29.76
C ASP A 130 -2.84 39.49 29.99
N ARG A 131 -2.51 38.78 28.91
CA ARG A 131 -2.09 37.37 29.00
C ARG A 131 -0.58 37.19 29.11
N PHE A 132 0.20 38.10 28.54
CA PHE A 132 1.65 37.93 28.37
C PHE A 132 2.47 39.17 28.77
N GLY A 133 1.86 40.28 29.18
CA GLY A 133 2.53 41.56 29.44
C GLY A 133 3.73 41.47 30.37
N GLU A 134 3.56 40.91 31.56
CA GLU A 134 4.65 40.72 32.55
C GLU A 134 5.80 39.82 32.02
N ARG A 135 5.49 38.91 31.09
CA ARG A 135 6.49 38.00 30.48
C ARG A 135 7.20 38.63 29.29
N ILE A 136 6.67 39.73 28.74
CA ILE A 136 7.19 40.43 27.56
C ILE A 136 8.12 41.57 27.96
N GLU A 137 7.99 42.15 29.15
CA GLU A 137 8.86 43.24 29.61
C GLU A 137 10.38 42.91 29.54
N PRO A 138 10.85 41.70 29.93
CA PRO A 138 12.25 41.33 29.75
C PRO A 138 12.65 41.15 28.28
N VAL A 139 11.71 40.75 27.43
CA VAL A 139 11.90 40.57 25.98
C VAL A 139 12.02 41.94 25.30
N GLN A 140 11.18 42.90 25.69
CA GLN A 140 11.23 44.29 25.24
C GLN A 140 12.57 44.93 25.61
N LYS A 141 13.01 44.78 26.87
CA LYS A 141 14.29 45.33 27.35
C LYS A 141 15.49 44.76 26.60
N ARG A 142 15.56 43.44 26.42
CA ARG A 142 16.63 42.80 25.63
C ARG A 142 16.58 43.18 24.16
N PHE A 143 15.39 43.37 23.60
CA PHE A 143 15.28 43.87 22.23
C PHE A 143 15.77 45.33 22.13
N GLU A 144 15.56 46.17 23.14
CA GLU A 144 16.11 47.54 23.16
C GLU A 144 17.64 47.54 23.27
N GLU A 145 18.23 46.56 23.96
CA GLU A 145 19.68 46.41 24.14
C GLU A 145 20.38 45.77 22.92
N GLU A 146 19.82 44.69 22.36
CA GLU A 146 20.47 43.84 21.34
C GLU A 146 19.77 43.89 19.96
N GLY A 147 18.57 44.46 19.88
CA GLY A 147 17.85 44.72 18.62
C GLY A 147 17.63 43.50 17.74
N ALA A 148 18.06 43.63 16.48
CA ALA A 148 17.94 42.57 15.46
C ALA A 148 18.65 41.26 15.86
N TYR A 149 19.74 41.34 16.62
CA TYR A 149 20.50 40.17 17.05
C TYR A 149 19.68 39.27 17.99
N TYR A 150 18.93 39.87 18.92
CA TYR A 150 18.10 39.12 19.86
C TYR A 150 16.97 38.36 19.15
N LEU A 151 16.29 38.98 18.19
CA LEU A 151 15.28 38.30 17.36
C LEU A 151 15.91 37.20 16.49
N PHE A 152 17.07 37.45 15.91
CA PHE A 152 17.80 36.44 15.14
C PHE A 152 18.12 35.21 16.00
N ALA A 153 18.65 35.41 17.20
CA ALA A 153 18.93 34.35 18.16
C ALA A 153 17.65 33.60 18.60
N LEU A 154 16.53 34.32 18.79
CA LEU A 154 15.23 33.71 19.09
C LEU A 154 14.71 32.84 17.94
N ARG A 155 14.95 33.21 16.67
CA ARG A 155 14.52 32.41 15.51
C ARG A 155 15.37 31.16 15.30
N LEU A 156 16.65 31.22 15.63
CA LEU A 156 17.54 30.06 15.60
C LEU A 156 17.30 29.08 16.75
N THR A 157 16.71 29.54 17.86
CA THR A 157 16.53 28.72 19.06
C THR A 157 15.12 28.11 19.15
N PRO A 158 14.96 26.78 19.20
CA PRO A 158 13.65 26.12 19.27
C PRO A 158 12.98 26.17 20.66
N VAL A 159 13.39 27.08 21.54
CA VAL A 159 12.94 27.13 22.95
C VAL A 159 11.58 27.80 23.10
N VAL A 160 11.27 28.78 22.25
CA VAL A 160 10.01 29.53 22.33
C VAL A 160 9.15 29.13 21.13
N PRO A 161 7.89 28.70 21.36
CA PRO A 161 6.96 28.42 20.28
C PRO A 161 6.86 29.58 19.28
N TYR A 162 6.97 29.26 18.00
CA TYR A 162 6.99 30.22 16.90
C TYR A 162 5.86 31.25 16.96
N PHE A 163 4.64 30.80 17.26
CA PHE A 163 3.46 31.68 17.35
C PHE A 163 3.55 32.67 18.52
N LEU A 164 4.14 32.25 19.66
CA LEU A 164 4.31 33.13 20.82
C LEU A 164 5.29 34.25 20.51
N VAL A 165 6.37 33.97 19.77
CA VAL A 165 7.32 35.02 19.34
C VAL A 165 6.64 36.04 18.44
N ASN A 166 5.82 35.59 17.49
CA ASN A 166 5.11 36.48 16.57
C ASN A 166 4.11 37.39 17.31
N LEU A 167 3.31 36.82 18.23
CA LEU A 167 2.34 37.58 19.01
C LEU A 167 3.03 38.53 20.00
N ALA A 168 4.04 38.06 20.72
CA ALA A 168 4.75 38.85 21.74
C ALA A 168 5.44 40.07 21.12
N LEU A 169 6.05 39.92 19.94
CA LEU A 169 6.69 41.03 19.24
C LEU A 169 5.70 41.99 18.57
N GLY A 170 4.41 41.69 18.57
CA GLY A 170 3.36 42.67 18.25
C GLY A 170 3.23 43.76 19.32
N LEU A 171 3.51 43.42 20.58
CA LEU A 171 3.40 44.35 21.72
C LEU A 171 4.63 45.25 21.90
N THR A 172 5.75 44.87 21.30
CA THR A 172 7.03 45.57 21.39
C THR A 172 7.12 46.74 20.42
N ARG A 173 8.11 47.62 20.62
CA ARG A 173 8.39 48.80 19.75
C ARG A 173 9.16 48.46 18.46
N VAL A 174 9.28 47.19 18.12
CA VAL A 174 10.08 46.72 16.98
C VAL A 174 9.52 47.23 15.66
N ARG A 175 10.38 47.77 14.80
CA ARG A 175 9.98 48.16 13.44
C ARG A 175 9.59 46.90 12.65
N VAL A 176 8.47 46.97 11.93
CA VAL A 176 7.93 45.84 11.16
C VAL A 176 8.96 45.31 10.15
N TRP A 177 9.68 46.21 9.49
CA TRP A 177 10.78 45.85 8.58
C TRP A 177 11.87 45.04 9.28
N THR A 178 12.34 45.50 10.45
CA THR A 178 13.35 44.77 11.25
C THR A 178 12.84 43.40 11.66
N PHE A 179 11.57 43.28 12.04
CA PHE A 179 10.98 41.98 12.34
C PHE A 179 10.95 41.05 11.11
N ALA A 180 10.56 41.58 9.95
CA ALA A 180 10.39 40.81 8.72
C ALA A 180 11.74 40.29 8.18
N TRP A 181 12.72 41.16 7.95
CA TRP A 181 14.00 40.72 7.36
C TRP A 181 14.79 39.82 8.32
N VAL A 182 14.77 40.10 9.64
CA VAL A 182 15.46 39.26 10.62
C VAL A 182 14.79 37.89 10.71
N SER A 183 13.45 37.84 10.66
CA SER A 183 12.71 36.57 10.65
C SER A 183 12.97 35.77 9.39
N LEU A 184 13.07 36.43 8.23
CA LEU A 184 13.44 35.81 6.96
C LEU A 184 14.78 35.09 7.10
N VAL A 185 15.85 35.81 7.48
CA VAL A 185 17.21 35.27 7.55
C VAL A 185 17.36 34.28 8.70
N GLY A 186 16.82 34.59 9.88
CA GLY A 186 16.96 33.76 11.09
C GLY A 186 16.27 32.40 11.02
N MET A 187 15.30 32.22 10.12
CA MET A 187 14.62 30.94 9.92
C MET A 187 15.25 30.09 8.82
N LEU A 188 16.05 30.67 7.92
CA LEU A 188 16.61 29.95 6.76
C LEU A 188 17.30 28.64 7.13
N PRO A 189 18.13 28.55 8.19
CA PRO A 189 18.79 27.28 8.52
C PRO A 189 17.79 26.17 8.87
N ALA A 190 16.77 26.48 9.66
CA ALA A 190 15.73 25.52 10.02
C ALA A 190 14.90 25.15 8.78
N ILE A 191 14.49 26.14 7.99
CA ILE A 191 13.74 25.93 6.74
C ILE A 191 14.50 24.99 5.81
N TRP A 192 15.80 25.21 5.61
CA TRP A 192 16.64 24.36 4.77
C TRP A 192 16.69 22.93 5.29
N ILE A 193 16.90 22.71 6.59
CA ILE A 193 16.94 21.37 7.19
C ILE A 193 15.62 20.62 6.99
N TYR A 194 14.48 21.26 7.29
CA TYR A 194 13.17 20.64 7.16
C TYR A 194 12.76 20.46 5.68
N ALA A 195 13.05 21.42 4.80
CA ALA A 195 12.79 21.29 3.37
C ALA A 195 13.65 20.20 2.73
N ASN A 196 14.91 20.07 3.15
CA ASN A 196 15.80 18.99 2.74
C ASN A 196 15.30 17.62 3.20
N ALA A 197 14.90 17.50 4.48
CA ALA A 197 14.26 16.28 4.96
C ALA A 197 13.00 15.95 4.16
N GLY A 198 12.17 16.94 3.84
CA GLY A 198 10.96 16.78 3.03
C GLY A 198 11.25 16.29 1.62
N SER A 199 12.23 16.90 0.93
CA SER A 199 12.65 16.53 -0.41
C SER A 199 13.21 15.11 -0.46
N VAL A 200 14.00 14.73 0.55
CA VAL A 200 14.58 13.41 0.65
C VAL A 200 13.50 12.36 0.96
N LEU A 201 12.55 12.66 1.85
CA LEU A 201 11.41 11.77 2.14
C LEU A 201 10.47 11.61 0.93
N GLY A 202 10.26 12.68 0.15
CA GLY A 202 9.46 12.65 -1.07
C GLY A 202 10.10 11.86 -2.23
N ALA A 203 11.40 11.60 -2.15
CA ALA A 203 12.17 10.85 -3.16
C ALA A 203 12.44 9.38 -2.78
N ILE A 204 11.84 8.87 -1.69
CA ILE A 204 12.02 7.48 -1.26
C ILE A 204 11.14 6.57 -2.12
N ASP A 205 11.76 5.76 -2.96
CA ASP A 205 11.07 4.84 -3.87
C ASP A 205 11.04 3.40 -3.34
N ARG A 206 12.04 3.03 -2.54
CA ARG A 206 12.26 1.67 -2.01
C ARG A 206 12.64 1.72 -0.53
N PRO A 207 12.34 0.67 0.26
CA PRO A 207 12.78 0.58 1.66
C PRO A 207 14.31 0.68 1.83
N ALA A 208 15.09 0.29 0.83
CA ALA A 208 16.55 0.45 0.81
C ALA A 208 16.99 1.92 0.77
N ASP A 209 16.16 2.83 0.27
CA ASP A 209 16.50 4.25 0.19
C ASP A 209 16.48 4.91 1.57
N LEU A 210 15.81 4.29 2.56
CA LEU A 210 15.82 4.74 3.97
C LEU A 210 17.22 4.71 4.61
N VAL A 211 18.12 3.87 4.10
CA VAL A 211 19.53 3.81 4.53
C VAL A 211 20.46 4.54 3.57
N SER A 212 19.92 5.28 2.60
CA SER A 212 20.74 6.09 1.70
C SER A 212 21.52 7.14 2.50
N PRO A 213 22.75 7.49 2.07
CA PRO A 213 23.54 8.54 2.72
C PRO A 213 22.77 9.87 2.84
N ALA A 214 21.94 10.21 1.85
CA ALA A 214 21.13 11.42 1.85
C ALA A 214 20.06 11.42 2.96
N VAL A 215 19.36 10.28 3.16
CA VAL A 215 18.38 10.11 4.26
C VAL A 215 19.08 10.15 5.61
N LEU A 216 20.19 9.42 5.77
CA LEU A 216 20.93 9.38 7.02
C LEU A 216 21.51 10.74 7.40
N ILE A 217 22.06 11.49 6.45
CA ILE A 217 22.53 12.87 6.65
C ILE A 217 21.37 13.78 7.04
N SER A 218 20.23 13.69 6.36
CA SER A 218 19.05 14.51 6.65
C SER A 218 18.48 14.25 8.05
N LEU A 219 18.36 12.97 8.45
CA LEU A 219 17.93 12.57 9.79
C LEU A 219 18.94 12.99 10.86
N THR A 220 20.25 12.87 10.56
CA THR A 220 21.32 13.33 11.45
C THR A 220 21.26 14.85 11.64
N LEU A 221 21.09 15.62 10.57
CA LEU A 221 20.94 17.07 10.63
C LEU A 221 19.69 17.47 11.42
N LEU A 222 18.58 16.77 11.25
CA LEU A 222 17.33 17.00 11.98
C LEU A 222 17.52 16.81 13.51
N GLY A 223 18.31 15.82 13.92
CA GLY A 223 18.62 15.54 15.33
C GLY A 223 19.73 16.39 15.93
N VAL A 224 20.78 16.69 15.14
CA VAL A 224 22.00 17.37 15.61
C VAL A 224 21.86 18.90 15.55
N ALA A 225 21.15 19.47 14.58
CA ALA A 225 21.06 20.92 14.43
C ALA A 225 20.48 21.63 15.66
N PRO A 226 19.41 21.14 16.34
CA PRO A 226 18.94 21.73 17.59
C PRO A 226 20.00 21.72 18.72
N LEU A 227 20.87 20.71 18.73
CA LEU A 227 21.98 20.59 19.70
C LEU A 227 23.15 21.52 19.34
N ALA A 228 23.44 21.68 18.05
CA ALA A 228 24.45 22.62 17.54
C ALA A 228 24.05 24.08 17.80
N PHE A 229 22.78 24.45 17.52
CA PHE A 229 22.24 25.78 17.84
C PHE A 229 22.29 26.05 19.35
N ARG A 230 22.07 25.04 20.20
CA ARG A 230 22.24 25.18 21.64
C ARG A 230 23.69 25.52 22.03
N TRP A 231 24.68 24.87 21.42
CA TRP A 231 26.09 25.10 21.73
C TRP A 231 26.52 26.51 21.29
N LEU A 232 26.03 26.96 20.14
CA LEU A 232 26.28 28.28 19.58
C LEU A 232 25.62 29.42 20.40
N LEU A 233 24.43 29.18 20.97
CA LEU A 233 23.60 30.22 21.61
C LEU A 233 23.56 30.15 23.15
N LYS A 234 24.37 29.30 23.79
CA LYS A 234 24.50 29.14 25.26
C LYS A 234 23.16 28.92 26.00
N VAL A 235 22.23 28.20 25.38
CA VAL A 235 20.86 27.97 25.90
C VAL A 235 20.85 26.84 26.98
N PRO A 236 20.08 26.98 28.08
CA PRO A 236 20.04 25.97 29.16
C PRO A 236 19.40 24.64 28.71
N ARG A 237 20.08 23.52 29.04
CA ARG A 237 19.71 22.13 28.68
C ARG A 237 18.23 21.79 28.89
N ARG A 238 17.68 22.21 30.03
CA ARG A 238 16.31 21.87 30.46
C ARG A 238 15.25 22.35 29.47
N LYS A 239 15.41 23.51 28.83
CA LYS A 239 14.40 24.08 27.92
C LYS A 239 14.37 23.38 26.56
N VAL A 240 15.52 22.95 26.04
CA VAL A 240 15.61 22.19 24.79
C VAL A 240 15.06 20.77 24.96
N LEU A 241 15.35 20.10 26.09
CA LEU A 241 14.79 18.78 26.40
C LEU A 241 13.26 18.82 26.54
N ILE A 242 12.70 19.88 27.12
CA ILE A 242 11.23 20.07 27.19
C ILE A 242 10.65 20.26 25.78
N GLY A 243 11.26 21.11 24.93
CA GLY A 243 10.79 21.31 23.56
C GLY A 243 10.85 20.04 22.71
N ALA A 244 11.97 19.30 22.78
CA ALA A 244 12.12 18.01 22.11
C ALA A 244 11.16 16.95 22.66
N GLY A 245 10.95 16.91 23.98
CA GLY A 245 10.01 16.00 24.63
C GLY A 245 8.55 16.26 24.25
N VAL A 246 8.15 17.54 24.13
CA VAL A 246 6.81 17.91 23.65
C VAL A 246 6.63 17.53 22.17
N ALA A 247 7.62 17.79 21.31
CA ALA A 247 7.57 17.40 19.90
C ALA A 247 7.49 15.88 19.73
N ALA A 248 8.32 15.12 20.47
CA ALA A 248 8.27 13.66 20.49
C ALA A 248 6.93 13.14 21.02
N GLY A 249 6.40 13.74 22.09
CA GLY A 249 5.10 13.39 22.65
C GLY A 249 3.93 13.61 21.67
N VAL A 250 3.93 14.71 20.93
CA VAL A 250 2.92 14.98 19.88
C VAL A 250 3.04 13.98 18.73
N LEU A 251 4.25 13.65 18.29
CA LEU A 251 4.47 12.63 17.26
C LEU A 251 4.04 11.23 17.71
N LEU A 252 4.32 10.86 18.97
CA LEU A 252 3.84 9.60 19.56
C LEU A 252 2.31 9.57 19.70
N MET A 253 1.68 10.65 20.16
CA MET A 253 0.21 10.73 20.24
C MET A 253 -0.43 10.68 18.85
N GLY A 254 0.15 11.37 17.86
CA GLY A 254 -0.35 11.35 16.48
C GLY A 254 -0.24 9.97 15.84
N SER A 255 0.92 9.30 15.99
CA SER A 255 1.13 7.94 15.45
C SER A 255 0.26 6.90 16.14
N THR A 256 0.09 6.98 17.47
CA THR A 256 -0.81 6.08 18.21
C THR A 256 -2.28 6.30 17.85
N ALA A 257 -2.73 7.56 17.71
CA ALA A 257 -4.08 7.88 17.24
C ALA A 257 -4.33 7.40 15.80
N ALA A 258 -3.37 7.58 14.90
CA ALA A 258 -3.45 7.11 13.52
C ALA A 258 -3.53 5.57 13.45
N ALA A 259 -2.69 4.87 14.23
CA ALA A 259 -2.77 3.41 14.34
C ALA A 259 -4.11 2.96 14.92
N TRP A 260 -4.60 3.63 15.96
CA TRP A 260 -5.89 3.32 16.57
C TRP A 260 -7.06 3.51 15.58
N LEU A 261 -7.10 4.63 14.85
CA LEU A 261 -8.11 4.89 13.82
C LEU A 261 -8.05 3.86 12.69
N ARG A 262 -6.83 3.49 12.24
CA ARG A 262 -6.61 2.53 11.15
C ARG A 262 -7.15 1.13 11.44
N TYR A 263 -7.03 0.66 12.68
CA TYR A 263 -7.50 -0.67 13.09
C TYR A 263 -8.86 -0.65 13.81
N ARG A 264 -9.46 0.54 14.00
CA ARG A 264 -10.78 0.67 14.56
C ARG A 264 -11.80 0.03 13.62
N THR A 265 -12.62 -0.84 14.17
CA THR A 265 -13.62 -1.61 13.43
C THR A 265 -14.90 -1.66 14.25
N ALA A 266 -16.03 -1.71 13.55
CA ALA A 266 -17.35 -1.96 14.12
C ALA A 266 -17.89 -3.27 13.55
N ASP A 267 -18.93 -3.81 14.19
CA ASP A 267 -19.59 -5.03 13.70
C ASP A 267 -20.38 -4.77 12.42
N SER A 268 -20.89 -3.56 12.23
CA SER A 268 -21.47 -3.10 10.96
C SER A 268 -20.81 -1.79 10.54
N MET A 269 -20.31 -1.71 9.31
CA MET A 269 -19.70 -0.49 8.78
C MET A 269 -19.84 -0.37 7.26
N ALA A 270 -20.05 0.86 6.80
CA ALA A 270 -19.97 1.19 5.38
C ALA A 270 -18.50 1.21 4.92
N ILE A 271 -18.24 0.60 3.78
CA ILE A 271 -16.93 0.53 3.14
C ILE A 271 -17.04 1.23 1.78
N PRO A 272 -16.20 2.23 1.50
CA PRO A 272 -16.13 2.85 0.18
C PRO A 272 -15.78 1.81 -0.89
N VAL A 273 -16.55 1.81 -1.98
CA VAL A 273 -16.27 1.03 -3.18
C VAL A 273 -15.82 1.98 -4.27
N VAL A 274 -14.73 1.64 -4.95
CA VAL A 274 -14.21 2.38 -6.10
C VAL A 274 -14.50 1.57 -7.35
N GLU A 275 -15.18 2.20 -8.30
CA GLU A 275 -15.57 1.61 -9.57
C GLU A 275 -14.79 2.32 -10.68
N PHE A 276 -14.20 1.56 -11.61
CA PHE A 276 -13.45 2.13 -12.71
C PHE A 276 -14.25 2.09 -14.00
N THR A 277 -14.30 3.22 -14.68
CA THR A 277 -14.90 3.29 -16.01
C THR A 277 -13.93 2.74 -17.07
N ASN A 278 -14.42 2.51 -18.27
CA ASN A 278 -13.56 2.18 -19.42
C ASN A 278 -12.52 3.28 -19.69
N ALA A 279 -12.87 4.54 -19.44
CA ALA A 279 -11.95 5.67 -19.61
C ALA A 279 -10.85 5.66 -18.54
N ASP A 280 -11.17 5.24 -17.32
CA ASP A 280 -10.20 5.15 -16.23
C ASP A 280 -9.25 3.97 -16.41
N TYR A 281 -9.69 2.87 -17.01
CA TYR A 281 -8.88 1.67 -17.24
C TYR A 281 -9.10 1.07 -18.64
N PRO A 282 -8.55 1.69 -19.69
CA PRO A 282 -8.79 1.28 -21.08
C PRO A 282 -8.08 -0.03 -21.45
N GLU A 283 -7.02 -0.42 -20.74
CA GLU A 283 -6.22 -1.60 -21.06
C GLU A 283 -6.64 -2.89 -20.32
N ASP A 284 -7.79 -2.90 -19.64
CA ASP A 284 -8.30 -4.12 -18.99
C ASP A 284 -8.51 -5.25 -20.00
N PRO A 285 -7.82 -6.40 -19.86
CA PRO A 285 -7.96 -7.53 -20.78
C PRO A 285 -9.24 -8.34 -20.54
N THR A 286 -10.05 -8.00 -19.53
CA THR A 286 -11.22 -8.80 -19.15
C THR A 286 -12.37 -8.66 -20.16
N PRO A 287 -12.99 -9.77 -20.63
CA PRO A 287 -14.18 -9.70 -21.47
C PRO A 287 -15.33 -8.98 -20.75
N ARG A 288 -15.74 -7.84 -21.30
CA ARG A 288 -16.81 -7.02 -20.72
C ARG A 288 -18.16 -7.30 -21.40
N SER A 289 -19.21 -7.34 -20.60
CA SER A 289 -20.59 -7.40 -21.06
C SER A 289 -20.98 -6.10 -21.77
N ILE A 290 -21.95 -6.17 -22.68
CA ILE A 290 -22.58 -4.97 -23.29
C ILE A 290 -23.29 -4.07 -22.26
N HIS A 291 -23.50 -4.58 -21.05
CA HIS A 291 -24.08 -3.86 -19.91
C HIS A 291 -23.03 -3.29 -18.96
N HIS A 292 -21.73 -3.48 -19.23
CA HIS A 292 -20.67 -2.92 -18.41
C HIS A 292 -20.78 -1.39 -18.31
N GLY A 293 -20.68 -0.86 -17.08
CA GLY A 293 -20.85 0.55 -16.78
C GLY A 293 -22.31 1.03 -16.63
N LYS A 294 -23.32 0.21 -16.98
CA LYS A 294 -24.75 0.55 -16.77
C LYS A 294 -25.24 0.24 -15.35
N TYR A 295 -24.58 -0.71 -14.69
CA TYR A 295 -24.95 -1.20 -13.36
C TYR A 295 -23.92 -0.77 -12.29
N THR A 296 -23.45 0.47 -12.37
CA THR A 296 -22.52 1.12 -11.42
C THR A 296 -23.28 1.93 -10.37
N GLY A 297 -22.62 2.26 -9.25
CA GLY A 297 -23.22 3.02 -8.16
C GLY A 297 -23.73 2.16 -7.02
N ARG A 298 -22.84 1.35 -6.43
CA ARG A 298 -23.16 0.59 -5.20
C ARG A 298 -22.32 1.05 -4.01
N THR A 299 -22.90 0.94 -2.83
CA THR A 299 -22.16 1.08 -1.56
C THR A 299 -22.05 -0.27 -0.89
N LEU A 300 -20.89 -0.59 -0.32
CA LEU A 300 -20.70 -1.82 0.45
C LEU A 300 -20.95 -1.54 1.92
N THR A 301 -21.81 -2.33 2.55
CA THR A 301 -21.88 -2.47 4.02
C THR A 301 -21.38 -3.84 4.40
N LEU A 302 -20.39 -3.89 5.30
CA LEU A 302 -19.86 -5.12 5.86
C LEU A 302 -20.50 -5.37 7.22
N ASN A 303 -21.15 -6.51 7.37
CA ASN A 303 -21.76 -6.95 8.63
C ASN A 303 -21.04 -8.18 9.15
N ARG A 304 -20.41 -8.07 10.31
CA ARG A 304 -19.79 -9.17 11.03
C ARG A 304 -20.87 -10.04 11.67
N ARG A 305 -20.83 -11.33 11.42
CA ARG A 305 -21.70 -12.34 12.04
C ARG A 305 -21.05 -12.93 13.28
N ASP A 306 -19.79 -13.33 13.14
CA ASP A 306 -18.97 -13.88 14.23
C ASP A 306 -17.49 -13.51 14.01
N GLU A 307 -16.55 -14.27 14.57
CA GLU A 307 -15.11 -14.01 14.42
C GLU A 307 -14.62 -14.11 12.97
N THR A 308 -15.14 -15.06 12.20
CA THR A 308 -14.64 -15.36 10.85
C THR A 308 -15.66 -15.09 9.73
N HIS A 309 -16.95 -15.03 10.05
CA HIS A 309 -18.03 -14.88 9.09
C HIS A 309 -18.54 -13.44 8.96
N PHE A 310 -18.75 -13.02 7.71
CA PHE A 310 -19.23 -11.69 7.35
C PHE A 310 -20.27 -11.76 6.24
N ASP A 311 -21.21 -10.82 6.25
CA ASP A 311 -22.01 -10.50 5.07
C ASP A 311 -21.43 -9.29 4.35
N PHE A 312 -21.32 -9.40 3.03
CA PHE A 312 -20.96 -8.29 2.15
C PHE A 312 -22.23 -7.83 1.44
N VAL A 313 -22.77 -6.69 1.88
CA VAL A 313 -24.05 -6.15 1.39
C VAL A 313 -23.76 -5.01 0.43
N PHE A 314 -23.95 -5.23 -0.86
CA PHE A 314 -23.85 -4.21 -1.89
C PHE A 314 -25.22 -3.57 -2.10
N GLU A 315 -25.41 -2.40 -1.49
CA GLU A 315 -26.64 -1.62 -1.55
C GLU A 315 -26.68 -0.76 -2.83
N PRO A 316 -27.83 -0.73 -3.53
CA PRO A 316 -27.99 0.05 -4.75
C PRO A 316 -28.21 1.54 -4.45
N GLN A 317 -27.56 2.43 -5.21
CA GLN A 317 -27.87 3.88 -5.16
C GLN A 317 -28.98 4.30 -6.13
N HIS A 318 -29.37 3.40 -7.05
CA HIS A 318 -30.36 3.67 -8.08
C HIS A 318 -31.39 2.53 -8.17
N PRO A 319 -32.67 2.82 -8.46
CA PRO A 319 -33.75 1.82 -8.43
C PRO A 319 -33.59 0.67 -9.42
N HIS A 320 -32.87 0.85 -10.53
CA HIS A 320 -32.67 -0.20 -11.54
C HIS A 320 -31.63 -1.23 -11.10
N LEU A 321 -30.80 -0.93 -10.10
CA LEU A 321 -29.80 -1.84 -9.55
C LEU A 321 -30.42 -2.77 -8.52
N ALA A 322 -30.05 -4.05 -8.54
CA ALA A 322 -30.38 -4.96 -7.46
C ALA A 322 -29.40 -4.81 -6.30
N ARG A 323 -29.93 -5.06 -5.09
CA ARG A 323 -29.17 -5.30 -3.88
C ARG A 323 -28.59 -6.71 -3.93
N ILE A 324 -27.29 -6.83 -3.71
CA ILE A 324 -26.57 -8.10 -3.78
C ILE A 324 -25.89 -8.37 -2.44
N VAL A 325 -26.17 -9.52 -1.84
CA VAL A 325 -25.58 -9.93 -0.56
C VAL A 325 -24.83 -11.23 -0.69
N PHE A 326 -23.53 -11.20 -0.37
CA PHE A 326 -22.80 -12.41 -0.03
C PHE A 326 -23.07 -12.73 1.43
N LYS A 327 -23.68 -13.88 1.70
CA LYS A 327 -24.16 -14.27 3.02
C LYS A 327 -23.17 -15.19 3.71
N ASN A 328 -22.92 -14.94 5.00
CA ASN A 328 -22.19 -15.83 5.89
C ASN A 328 -20.85 -16.31 5.29
N VAL A 329 -20.06 -15.38 4.79
CA VAL A 329 -18.77 -15.67 4.15
C VAL A 329 -17.70 -15.80 5.22
N ASP A 330 -17.13 -16.99 5.36
CA ASP A 330 -15.91 -17.25 6.12
C ASP A 330 -14.70 -16.58 5.43
N VAL A 331 -14.31 -15.42 5.95
CA VAL A 331 -13.19 -14.60 5.46
C VAL A 331 -11.84 -15.17 5.91
N SER A 332 -11.82 -16.04 6.93
CA SER A 332 -10.58 -16.68 7.40
C SER A 332 -9.92 -17.54 6.32
N LEU A 333 -10.72 -18.11 5.40
CA LEU A 333 -10.24 -18.96 4.29
C LEU A 333 -9.51 -18.16 3.20
N MET A 334 -9.81 -16.86 3.07
CA MET A 334 -9.20 -15.94 2.10
C MET A 334 -8.13 -15.05 2.72
N THR A 335 -8.00 -15.05 4.05
CA THR A 335 -6.96 -14.34 4.79
C THR A 335 -5.70 -15.22 4.87
N PRO A 336 -4.47 -14.66 4.87
CA PRO A 336 -3.27 -15.47 4.99
C PRO A 336 -3.31 -16.41 6.20
N SER A 337 -2.89 -17.65 5.97
CA SER A 337 -2.95 -18.74 6.94
C SER A 337 -1.71 -19.61 6.78
N LEU A 338 -1.36 -20.32 7.86
CA LEU A 338 -0.25 -21.28 7.87
C LEU A 338 -0.78 -22.70 7.99
N PRO A 339 -0.36 -23.63 7.12
CA PRO A 339 -0.59 -25.04 7.35
C PRO A 339 0.07 -25.50 8.64
N GLU A 340 -0.62 -26.35 9.39
CA GLU A 340 -0.14 -26.82 10.70
C GLU A 340 1.27 -27.40 10.63
N TRP A 341 1.52 -28.22 9.60
CA TRP A 341 2.79 -28.89 9.35
C TRP A 341 3.97 -27.95 9.00
N THR A 342 3.71 -26.64 8.83
CA THR A 342 4.74 -25.61 8.58
C THR A 342 5.05 -24.71 9.78
N LYS A 343 4.17 -24.67 10.80
CA LYS A 343 4.18 -23.62 11.84
C LYS A 343 5.48 -23.57 12.65
N ASP A 344 6.02 -24.74 12.98
CA ASP A 344 7.24 -24.88 13.79
C ASP A 344 8.54 -24.67 13.01
N LYS A 345 8.45 -24.52 11.68
CA LYS A 345 9.61 -24.42 10.79
C LYS A 345 9.74 -22.99 10.29
N SER A 346 10.68 -22.24 10.88
CA SER A 346 10.83 -20.79 10.60
C SER A 346 11.00 -20.45 9.12
N ALA A 347 11.72 -21.29 8.34
CA ALA A 347 11.90 -21.13 6.90
C ALA A 347 10.59 -21.32 6.13
N LEU A 348 9.89 -22.44 6.35
CA LEU A 348 8.62 -22.74 5.68
C LEU A 348 7.56 -21.69 6.02
N ARG A 349 7.49 -21.30 7.30
CA ARG A 349 6.59 -20.24 7.77
C ARG A 349 6.80 -18.93 7.02
N LYS A 350 8.06 -18.52 6.81
CA LYS A 350 8.39 -17.29 6.07
C LYS A 350 7.93 -17.38 4.61
N VAL A 351 8.18 -18.50 3.93
CA VAL A 351 7.81 -18.66 2.51
C VAL A 351 6.30 -18.78 2.35
N ALA A 352 5.65 -19.65 3.12
CA ALA A 352 4.21 -19.88 3.08
C ALA A 352 3.39 -18.59 3.31
N LEU A 353 3.76 -17.78 4.31
CA LEU A 353 3.08 -16.49 4.53
C LEU A 353 3.27 -15.51 3.38
N THR A 354 4.49 -15.42 2.85
CA THR A 354 4.81 -14.53 1.73
C THR A 354 4.00 -14.92 0.51
N ASP A 355 4.05 -16.19 0.09
CA ASP A 355 3.36 -16.63 -1.12
C ASP A 355 1.84 -16.55 -0.96
N ARG A 356 1.31 -16.83 0.24
CA ARG A 356 -0.13 -16.69 0.50
C ARG A 356 -0.60 -15.24 0.38
N GLN A 357 0.24 -14.27 0.78
CA GLN A 357 -0.05 -12.85 0.59
C GLN A 357 0.15 -12.41 -0.88
N TRP A 358 1.15 -12.95 -1.55
CA TRP A 358 1.50 -12.57 -2.92
C TRP A 358 0.55 -13.12 -3.99
N ASN A 359 -0.15 -14.22 -3.73
CA ASN A 359 -1.05 -14.78 -4.71
C ASN A 359 -2.45 -14.14 -4.63
N ARG A 360 -2.98 -13.72 -5.80
CA ARG A 360 -4.37 -13.31 -5.97
C ARG A 360 -5.25 -14.55 -5.94
N GLN A 361 -6.38 -14.49 -5.24
CA GLN A 361 -7.36 -15.58 -5.21
C GLN A 361 -8.74 -15.03 -5.53
N GLN A 362 -9.38 -15.58 -6.56
CA GLN A 362 -10.74 -15.27 -6.97
C GLN A 362 -11.67 -16.40 -6.58
N VAL A 363 -12.58 -16.11 -5.65
CA VAL A 363 -13.54 -17.06 -5.10
C VAL A 363 -14.91 -16.81 -5.70
N ARG A 364 -15.43 -17.80 -6.42
CA ARG A 364 -16.73 -17.72 -7.09
C ARG A 364 -17.85 -18.11 -6.14
N PHE A 365 -18.86 -17.26 -6.06
CA PHE A 365 -20.17 -17.57 -5.51
C PHE A 365 -21.12 -17.77 -6.69
N GLY A 366 -21.85 -18.89 -6.71
CA GLY A 366 -22.86 -19.13 -7.74
C GLY A 366 -23.85 -17.95 -7.85
N GLY A 367 -24.42 -17.74 -9.03
CA GLY A 367 -25.36 -16.66 -9.29
C GLY A 367 -26.76 -16.91 -8.68
N VAL A 368 -27.80 -16.64 -9.47
CA VAL A 368 -29.20 -16.77 -9.04
C VAL A 368 -29.48 -18.19 -8.49
N GLY A 369 -30.05 -18.27 -7.28
CA GLY A 369 -30.36 -19.53 -6.60
C GLY A 369 -29.24 -20.12 -5.74
N SER A 370 -28.06 -19.50 -5.71
CA SER A 370 -26.98 -19.89 -4.80
C SER A 370 -27.35 -19.68 -3.33
N ARG A 371 -27.01 -20.64 -2.46
CA ARG A 371 -27.25 -20.54 -1.01
C ARG A 371 -26.48 -19.38 -0.34
N HIS A 372 -25.36 -18.99 -0.93
CA HIS A 372 -24.44 -17.98 -0.42
C HIS A 372 -24.69 -16.58 -0.96
N LEU A 373 -25.63 -16.44 -1.90
CA LEU A 373 -25.92 -15.18 -2.56
C LEU A 373 -27.41 -14.84 -2.45
N GLU A 374 -27.72 -13.58 -2.22
CA GLU A 374 -29.08 -13.06 -2.26
C GLU A 374 -29.12 -11.85 -3.19
N VAL A 375 -30.09 -11.84 -4.12
CA VAL A 375 -30.30 -10.76 -5.08
C VAL A 375 -31.74 -10.29 -4.95
N THR A 376 -31.93 -9.02 -4.62
CA THR A 376 -33.26 -8.45 -4.35
C THR A 376 -33.41 -7.07 -5.01
N GLY A 377 -34.61 -6.76 -5.51
CA GLY A 377 -34.89 -5.49 -6.19
C GLY A 377 -34.26 -5.37 -7.59
N GLY A 378 -34.05 -4.14 -8.05
CA GLY A 378 -33.58 -3.80 -9.39
C GLY A 378 -34.64 -3.92 -10.48
N ASP A 379 -34.24 -3.73 -11.73
CA ASP A 379 -35.09 -3.86 -12.93
C ASP A 379 -35.32 -5.32 -13.38
N GLY A 380 -34.81 -6.28 -12.61
CA GLY A 380 -34.89 -7.71 -12.87
C GLY A 380 -33.78 -8.27 -13.77
N PHE A 381 -32.85 -7.46 -14.28
CA PHE A 381 -31.70 -7.96 -15.04
C PHE A 381 -30.83 -8.90 -14.20
N GLU A 382 -30.37 -8.43 -13.03
CA GLU A 382 -29.45 -9.19 -12.18
C GLU A 382 -30.13 -10.41 -11.57
N ALA A 383 -31.38 -10.26 -11.13
CA ALA A 383 -32.18 -11.36 -10.59
C ALA A 383 -32.43 -12.50 -11.60
N LYS A 384 -32.30 -12.25 -12.91
CA LYS A 384 -32.50 -13.26 -13.97
C LYS A 384 -31.19 -13.73 -14.62
N ARG A 385 -30.18 -12.87 -14.68
CA ARG A 385 -28.99 -13.09 -15.52
C ARG A 385 -27.67 -13.15 -14.77
N LEU A 386 -27.64 -12.87 -13.46
CA LEU A 386 -26.43 -13.00 -12.67
C LEU A 386 -25.97 -14.47 -12.68
N TYR A 387 -24.86 -14.72 -13.38
CA TYR A 387 -24.27 -16.04 -13.54
C TYR A 387 -23.37 -16.38 -12.36
N SER A 388 -22.53 -15.44 -11.93
CA SER A 388 -21.72 -15.59 -10.73
C SER A 388 -21.35 -14.23 -10.14
N ALA A 389 -21.12 -14.25 -8.83
CA ALA A 389 -20.59 -13.13 -8.09
C ALA A 389 -19.30 -13.59 -7.42
N ASP A 390 -18.18 -12.93 -7.69
CA ASP A 390 -16.87 -13.40 -7.27
C ASP A 390 -16.28 -12.38 -6.28
N LEU A 391 -15.79 -12.85 -5.13
CA LEU A 391 -14.95 -12.04 -4.22
C LEU A 391 -13.49 -12.37 -4.49
N VAL A 392 -12.65 -11.35 -4.54
CA VAL A 392 -11.24 -11.51 -4.89
C VAL A 392 -10.37 -10.90 -3.81
N LYS A 393 -9.50 -11.73 -3.23
CA LYS A 393 -8.37 -11.26 -2.42
C LYS A 393 -7.21 -10.92 -3.36
N ASN A 394 -6.78 -9.66 -3.34
CA ASN A 394 -5.75 -9.17 -4.25
C ASN A 394 -4.31 -9.47 -3.76
N SER A 395 -3.33 -9.35 -4.64
CA SER A 395 -1.90 -9.60 -4.43
C SER A 395 -1.08 -8.36 -4.04
N LEU A 396 -1.68 -7.17 -4.09
CA LEU A 396 -1.00 -5.87 -3.93
C LEU A 396 -0.76 -5.49 -2.47
N GLU A 397 -1.84 -5.45 -1.67
CA GLU A 397 -1.79 -4.99 -0.27
C GLU A 397 -2.71 -5.84 0.60
N ALA A 398 -2.40 -5.91 1.90
CA ALA A 398 -3.26 -6.55 2.88
C ALA A 398 -4.65 -5.90 2.90
N GLY A 399 -5.69 -6.72 2.86
CA GLY A 399 -7.09 -6.26 2.89
C GLY A 399 -7.59 -5.57 1.61
N ARG A 400 -6.79 -5.46 0.53
CA ARG A 400 -7.30 -4.94 -0.75
C ARG A 400 -8.05 -5.99 -1.56
N TRP A 401 -9.33 -5.76 -1.81
CA TRP A 401 -10.25 -6.77 -2.33
C TRP A 401 -11.06 -6.23 -3.51
N GLU A 402 -11.59 -7.15 -4.32
CA GLU A 402 -12.48 -6.84 -5.42
C GLU A 402 -13.78 -7.63 -5.30
N VAL A 403 -14.86 -7.05 -5.84
CA VAL A 403 -16.06 -7.78 -6.23
C VAL A 403 -16.18 -7.75 -7.74
N MET A 404 -16.49 -8.89 -8.34
CA MET A 404 -16.69 -9.02 -9.78
C MET A 404 -18.00 -9.76 -10.04
N LEU A 405 -18.90 -9.14 -10.81
CA LEU A 405 -20.20 -9.72 -11.11
C LEU A 405 -20.29 -10.03 -12.60
N TYR A 406 -20.76 -11.23 -12.90
CA TYR A 406 -20.74 -11.77 -14.23
C TYR A 406 -22.11 -12.24 -14.67
N VAL A 407 -22.38 -12.07 -15.95
CA VAL A 407 -23.55 -12.59 -16.63
C VAL A 407 -23.12 -13.60 -17.68
N GLN A 408 -24.05 -14.43 -18.13
CA GLN A 408 -23.83 -15.28 -19.28
C GLN A 408 -24.33 -14.57 -20.55
N GLU A 409 -23.43 -14.32 -21.49
CA GLU A 409 -23.71 -13.64 -22.76
C GLU A 409 -23.09 -14.41 -23.92
N ARG A 410 -23.90 -14.70 -24.94
CA ARG A 410 -23.45 -15.44 -26.15
C ARG A 410 -22.78 -16.80 -25.86
N GLY A 411 -23.16 -17.43 -24.74
CA GLY A 411 -22.59 -18.70 -24.29
C GLY A 411 -21.41 -18.56 -23.32
N ASP A 412 -20.78 -17.37 -23.25
CA ASP A 412 -19.60 -17.11 -22.43
C ASP A 412 -19.92 -16.30 -21.16
N LYS A 413 -19.01 -16.37 -20.18
CA LYS A 413 -19.04 -15.53 -18.97
C LYS A 413 -18.50 -14.13 -19.33
N ALA A 414 -19.29 -13.09 -19.08
CA ALA A 414 -18.93 -11.69 -19.35
C ALA A 414 -19.04 -10.81 -18.09
N LEU A 415 -18.05 -9.96 -17.84
CA LEU A 415 -18.00 -9.06 -16.68
C LEU A 415 -18.87 -7.84 -16.91
N TYR A 416 -19.90 -7.62 -16.10
CA TYR A 416 -20.75 -6.43 -16.21
C TYR A 416 -20.53 -5.41 -15.07
N TYR A 417 -19.96 -5.83 -13.94
CA TYR A 417 -19.64 -4.95 -12.82
C TYR A 417 -18.36 -5.39 -12.11
N GLN A 418 -17.53 -4.42 -11.75
CA GLN A 418 -16.35 -4.61 -10.91
C GLN A 418 -16.22 -3.43 -9.94
N GLY A 419 -15.99 -3.76 -8.66
CA GLY A 419 -15.79 -2.77 -7.61
C GLY A 419 -14.60 -3.15 -6.74
N TRP A 420 -13.85 -2.16 -6.29
CA TRP A 420 -12.66 -2.30 -5.46
C TRP A 420 -12.93 -1.74 -4.07
N PHE A 421 -12.49 -2.45 -3.04
CA PHE A 421 -12.68 -1.99 -1.67
C PHE A 421 -11.55 -2.45 -0.75
N GLN A 422 -11.40 -1.76 0.38
CA GLN A 422 -10.47 -2.14 1.42
C GLN A 422 -11.24 -2.86 2.53
N PHE A 423 -11.01 -4.16 2.68
CA PHE A 423 -11.48 -4.91 3.83
C PHE A 423 -10.86 -4.31 5.12
N PRO A 424 -11.65 -4.10 6.19
CA PRO A 424 -11.20 -3.34 7.35
C PRO A 424 -10.01 -4.01 8.03
N LEU A 425 -8.88 -3.28 8.11
CA LEU A 425 -7.61 -3.85 8.58
C LEU A 425 -7.68 -4.34 10.03
N GLY A 426 -8.58 -3.80 10.86
CA GLY A 426 -8.81 -4.32 12.21
C GLY A 426 -9.38 -5.74 12.23
N HIS A 427 -10.33 -6.06 11.34
CA HIS A 427 -10.86 -7.41 11.16
C HIS A 427 -9.81 -8.30 10.52
N TYR A 428 -9.12 -7.81 9.48
CA TYR A 428 -8.03 -8.53 8.80
C TYR A 428 -6.92 -8.96 9.77
N ARG A 429 -6.50 -8.04 10.64
CA ARG A 429 -5.50 -8.28 11.68
C ARG A 429 -5.91 -9.41 12.60
N ARG A 430 -7.15 -9.40 13.12
CA ARG A 430 -7.64 -10.45 14.03
C ARG A 430 -7.68 -11.80 13.35
N LEU A 431 -8.20 -11.85 12.12
CA LEU A 431 -8.23 -13.08 11.31
C LEU A 431 -6.82 -13.62 11.03
N PHE A 432 -5.87 -12.74 10.71
CA PHE A 432 -4.47 -13.13 10.54
C PHE A 432 -3.87 -13.70 11.82
N GLU A 433 -4.03 -13.01 12.95
CA GLU A 433 -3.52 -13.43 14.25
C GLU A 433 -4.13 -14.77 14.67
N GLN A 434 -5.42 -14.98 14.42
CA GLN A 434 -6.13 -16.25 14.64
C GLN A 434 -5.62 -17.38 13.71
N ASN A 435 -5.52 -17.12 12.41
CA ASN A 435 -5.11 -18.11 11.41
C ASN A 435 -3.67 -18.59 11.58
N THR A 436 -2.80 -17.72 12.11
CA THR A 436 -1.34 -17.95 12.11
C THR A 436 -0.75 -18.11 13.49
N GLY A 437 -1.41 -17.60 14.54
CA GLY A 437 -0.84 -17.46 15.88
C GLY A 437 0.26 -16.39 15.97
N LEU A 438 0.44 -15.57 14.93
CA LEU A 438 1.49 -14.56 14.87
C LEU A 438 0.92 -13.15 15.03
N SER A 439 1.62 -12.30 15.79
CA SER A 439 1.25 -10.89 15.93
C SER A 439 1.28 -10.16 14.57
N TYR A 440 0.18 -9.49 14.24
CA TYR A 440 0.13 -8.65 13.04
C TYR A 440 1.00 -7.40 13.18
N LEU A 441 1.25 -6.91 14.40
CA LEU A 441 2.12 -5.73 14.58
C LEU A 441 3.56 -5.99 14.14
N THR A 442 4.04 -7.23 14.30
CA THR A 442 5.41 -7.60 13.92
C THR A 442 5.50 -8.14 12.49
N ASN A 443 4.41 -8.70 11.95
CA ASN A 443 4.41 -9.33 10.61
C ASN A 443 3.66 -8.52 9.54
N GLY A 444 2.77 -7.62 9.95
CA GLY A 444 1.89 -6.85 9.07
C GLY A 444 2.65 -5.96 8.11
N TRP A 445 3.76 -5.36 8.56
CA TRP A 445 4.64 -4.59 7.67
C TRP A 445 5.09 -5.41 6.45
N ARG A 446 5.47 -6.69 6.63
CA ARG A 446 5.88 -7.55 5.51
C ARG A 446 4.73 -7.88 4.55
N LEU A 447 3.53 -8.06 5.09
CA LEU A 447 2.32 -8.33 4.29
C LEU A 447 1.85 -7.10 3.51
N GLU A 448 2.08 -5.91 4.07
CA GLU A 448 1.66 -4.63 3.50
C GLU A 448 2.69 -4.01 2.55
N THR A 449 3.99 -4.27 2.75
CA THR A 449 5.08 -3.68 1.95
C THR A 449 5.67 -4.62 0.91
N GLY A 450 5.21 -5.88 0.85
CA GLY A 450 5.73 -6.87 -0.09
C GLY A 450 7.18 -7.29 0.18
N CYS A 451 7.65 -7.21 1.44
CA CYS A 451 9.02 -7.57 1.82
C CYS A 451 9.34 -9.04 1.44
N ARG A 452 10.51 -9.21 0.82
CA ARG A 452 10.96 -10.46 0.18
C ARG A 452 11.93 -11.21 1.09
N PRO A 453 11.69 -12.50 1.35
CA PRO A 453 12.62 -13.31 2.13
C PRO A 453 13.80 -13.80 1.27
N GLU A 454 14.93 -13.08 1.29
CA GLU A 454 16.16 -13.54 0.63
C GLU A 454 16.89 -14.60 1.47
N GLY A 455 17.55 -15.55 0.79
CA GLY A 455 18.43 -16.56 1.43
C GLY A 455 17.71 -17.59 2.31
N VAL A 456 16.40 -17.80 2.13
CA VAL A 456 15.67 -18.80 2.93
C VAL A 456 15.94 -20.20 2.41
N ARG A 457 16.65 -21.00 3.19
CA ARG A 457 16.90 -22.41 2.87
C ARG A 457 15.72 -23.31 3.22
N ILE A 458 15.24 -24.07 2.25
CA ILE A 458 14.12 -25.01 2.37
C ILE A 458 14.66 -26.44 2.38
N ARG A 459 14.40 -27.16 3.47
CA ARG A 459 14.70 -28.59 3.57
C ARG A 459 13.50 -29.38 3.07
N MET A 460 13.64 -30.09 1.95
CA MET A 460 12.54 -30.84 1.35
C MET A 460 11.96 -31.91 2.29
N ASP A 461 12.76 -32.47 3.20
CA ASP A 461 12.31 -33.46 4.20
C ASP A 461 11.35 -32.90 5.26
N ASP A 462 11.36 -31.57 5.44
CA ASP A 462 10.37 -30.87 6.27
C ASP A 462 9.01 -30.77 5.57
N LEU A 463 8.94 -30.91 4.23
CA LEU A 463 7.70 -30.85 3.44
C LEU A 463 7.09 -32.24 3.17
N ARG A 464 7.94 -33.28 3.08
CA ARG A 464 7.54 -34.63 2.62
C ARG A 464 8.58 -35.69 2.97
N ARG A 465 8.26 -36.96 2.73
CA ARG A 465 9.23 -38.07 2.64
C ARG A 465 9.15 -38.70 1.26
N VAL A 466 10.27 -38.85 0.57
CA VAL A 466 10.33 -39.54 -0.74
C VAL A 466 10.22 -41.04 -0.51
N THR A 467 9.28 -41.70 -1.19
CA THR A 467 9.10 -43.17 -1.12
C THR A 467 9.60 -43.86 -2.39
N ARG A 468 9.49 -43.19 -3.54
CA ARG A 468 10.02 -43.65 -4.82
C ARG A 468 10.50 -42.45 -5.62
N GLU A 469 11.63 -42.60 -6.30
CA GLU A 469 12.18 -41.60 -7.20
C GLU A 469 12.61 -42.30 -8.49
N ALA A 470 12.34 -41.66 -9.63
CA ALA A 470 12.85 -42.05 -10.92
C ALA A 470 13.16 -40.81 -11.76
N GLU A 471 14.20 -40.89 -12.57
CA GLU A 471 14.41 -39.92 -13.63
C GLU A 471 13.40 -40.19 -14.74
N ALA A 472 12.64 -39.17 -15.11
CA ALA A 472 11.54 -39.28 -16.06
C ALA A 472 12.02 -38.97 -17.47
N ARG A 473 11.50 -39.70 -18.46
CA ARG A 473 11.69 -39.32 -19.85
C ARG A 473 10.90 -38.02 -20.08
N CYS A 474 11.62 -36.96 -20.41
CA CYS A 474 11.04 -35.63 -20.57
C CYS A 474 11.40 -35.06 -21.94
N GLY A 475 10.38 -34.68 -22.72
CA GLY A 475 10.53 -33.91 -23.94
C GLY A 475 10.45 -32.42 -23.67
N TYR A 476 11.36 -31.66 -24.27
CA TYR A 476 11.34 -30.19 -24.34
C TYR A 476 11.85 -29.79 -25.73
N ASP A 477 11.04 -29.06 -26.50
CA ASP A 477 11.43 -28.53 -27.80
C ASP A 477 11.56 -27.00 -27.71
N PRO A 478 12.78 -26.43 -27.63
CA PRO A 478 12.96 -24.98 -27.55
C PRO A 478 12.47 -24.24 -28.82
N ALA A 479 12.30 -24.93 -29.94
CA ALA A 479 11.80 -24.36 -31.19
C ALA A 479 10.28 -24.42 -31.33
N GLU A 480 9.56 -25.08 -30.41
CA GLU A 480 8.10 -25.10 -30.39
C GLU A 480 7.55 -23.66 -30.31
N PHE A 481 6.55 -23.38 -31.13
CA PHE A 481 5.92 -22.06 -31.17
C PHE A 481 5.16 -21.79 -29.88
N VAL A 482 5.26 -20.57 -29.38
CA VAL A 482 4.44 -20.09 -28.27
C VAL A 482 3.00 -20.00 -28.74
N PHE A 483 2.13 -20.79 -28.12
CA PHE A 483 0.70 -20.76 -28.35
C PHE A 483 -0.04 -20.27 -27.09
N ALA A 484 -1.29 -19.86 -27.29
CA ALA A 484 -2.10 -19.28 -26.23
C ALA A 484 -3.56 -19.67 -26.40
N SER A 485 -4.18 -20.10 -25.31
CA SER A 485 -5.59 -20.47 -25.21
C SER A 485 -6.17 -19.82 -23.94
N GLY A 486 -7.50 -19.71 -23.87
CA GLY A 486 -8.18 -19.18 -22.69
C GLY A 486 -7.71 -17.78 -22.24
N GLU A 487 -7.19 -17.67 -21.02
CA GLU A 487 -6.79 -16.38 -20.41
C GLU A 487 -5.55 -15.79 -21.07
N GLN A 488 -4.56 -16.61 -21.42
CA GLN A 488 -3.30 -16.16 -22.03
C GLN A 488 -3.56 -15.56 -23.43
N ALA A 489 -4.51 -16.11 -24.19
CA ALA A 489 -4.90 -15.56 -25.49
C ALA A 489 -5.45 -14.13 -25.36
N ARG A 490 -6.24 -13.86 -24.32
CA ARG A 490 -6.82 -12.53 -24.04
C ARG A 490 -5.77 -11.53 -23.55
N ARG A 491 -4.83 -12.00 -22.73
CA ARG A 491 -3.76 -11.19 -22.12
C ARG A 491 -2.57 -10.96 -23.04
N ARG A 492 -2.55 -11.50 -24.25
CA ARG A 492 -1.45 -11.30 -25.21
C ARG A 492 -1.11 -9.82 -25.45
N ARG A 493 -2.10 -8.93 -25.40
CA ARG A 493 -1.90 -7.47 -25.54
C ARG A 493 -1.14 -6.84 -24.37
N ALA A 494 -1.07 -7.51 -23.21
CA ALA A 494 -0.37 -7.08 -22.02
C ALA A 494 1.12 -7.50 -21.97
N VAL A 495 1.59 -8.21 -23.01
CA VAL A 495 2.99 -8.56 -23.20
C VAL A 495 3.70 -7.41 -23.91
N VAL A 496 4.65 -6.77 -23.22
CA VAL A 496 5.48 -5.65 -23.72
C VAL A 496 6.81 -6.22 -24.26
N ALA A 497 6.72 -7.29 -25.05
CA ALA A 497 7.87 -7.95 -25.65
C ALA A 497 7.76 -7.91 -27.17
N GLU A 498 8.87 -7.62 -27.83
CA GLU A 498 8.93 -7.61 -29.30
C GLU A 498 9.16 -9.05 -29.81
N ASN A 499 8.18 -9.60 -30.53
CA ASN A 499 8.31 -10.80 -31.36
C ASN A 499 8.80 -12.08 -30.66
N VAL A 500 8.13 -12.50 -29.57
CA VAL A 500 8.31 -13.85 -29.00
C VAL A 500 7.54 -14.86 -29.87
N LEU A 501 8.25 -15.73 -30.60
CA LEU A 501 7.65 -16.72 -31.49
C LEU A 501 7.72 -18.13 -30.92
N SER A 502 8.82 -18.50 -30.27
CA SER A 502 9.11 -19.84 -29.74
C SER A 502 9.68 -19.78 -28.33
N TRP A 503 9.72 -20.90 -27.60
CA TRP A 503 10.20 -20.92 -26.22
C TRP A 503 11.63 -20.40 -26.08
N LYS A 504 12.53 -20.71 -27.03
CA LYS A 504 13.92 -20.21 -27.02
C LYS A 504 14.02 -18.68 -26.97
N ASP A 505 13.06 -17.96 -27.56
CA ASP A 505 13.07 -16.49 -27.62
C ASP A 505 12.85 -15.86 -26.24
N LEU A 506 12.33 -16.63 -25.27
CA LEU A 506 12.21 -16.21 -23.87
C LEU A 506 13.53 -16.36 -23.09
N TYR A 507 14.43 -17.21 -23.58
CA TYR A 507 15.64 -17.64 -22.88
C TYR A 507 16.93 -17.12 -23.52
N ASP A 508 16.88 -16.57 -24.74
CA ASP A 508 18.03 -16.04 -25.48
C ASP A 508 18.56 -14.69 -24.94
N GLY A 509 17.97 -14.19 -23.85
CA GLY A 509 18.36 -12.98 -23.12
C GLY A 509 17.86 -11.67 -23.74
N ARG A 510 16.94 -11.72 -24.70
CA ARG A 510 16.16 -10.54 -25.08
C ARG A 510 15.34 -10.05 -23.88
N PRO A 511 15.15 -8.72 -23.72
CA PRO A 511 14.36 -8.18 -22.63
C PRO A 511 12.86 -8.41 -22.88
N VAL A 512 12.33 -9.55 -22.46
CA VAL A 512 10.89 -9.82 -22.42
C VAL A 512 10.31 -9.11 -21.20
N ARG A 513 9.35 -8.21 -21.38
CA ARG A 513 8.71 -7.48 -20.29
C ARG A 513 7.20 -7.62 -20.33
N PHE A 514 6.58 -7.45 -19.17
CA PHE A 514 5.13 -7.59 -19.00
C PHE A 514 4.54 -6.33 -18.39
N ALA A 515 3.28 -6.01 -18.71
CA ALA A 515 2.57 -4.96 -18.00
C ALA A 515 2.54 -5.26 -16.49
N ALA A 516 2.88 -4.28 -15.66
CA ALA A 516 2.89 -4.43 -14.21
C ALA A 516 1.49 -4.26 -13.65
N PHE A 517 1.11 -5.12 -12.71
CA PHE A 517 -0.14 -4.95 -11.97
C PHE A 517 0.09 -3.97 -10.83
N GLU A 518 -0.52 -2.78 -10.90
CA GLU A 518 -0.32 -1.67 -9.96
C GLU A 518 -1.61 -1.36 -9.20
N ALA A 519 -1.49 -0.86 -7.98
CA ALA A 519 -2.57 -0.25 -7.21
C ALA A 519 -3.31 0.83 -8.04
N PRO A 520 -4.66 0.82 -8.14
CA PRO A 520 -5.66 0.02 -7.42
C PRO A 520 -6.09 -1.28 -8.13
N GLY A 521 -5.17 -1.96 -8.81
CA GLY A 521 -5.37 -3.24 -9.50
C GLY A 521 -5.59 -3.11 -11.01
N ARG A 522 -4.69 -2.38 -11.66
CA ARG A 522 -4.67 -2.16 -13.10
C ARG A 522 -3.35 -2.60 -13.69
N TYR A 523 -3.39 -3.11 -14.92
CA TYR A 523 -2.18 -3.37 -15.71
C TYR A 523 -1.65 -2.06 -16.30
N SER A 524 -0.46 -1.65 -15.87
CA SER A 524 0.27 -0.47 -16.32
C SER A 524 1.36 -0.86 -17.30
N PHE A 525 1.35 -0.24 -18.47
CA PHE A 525 2.36 -0.41 -19.52
C PHE A 525 3.52 0.58 -19.35
N ALA A 526 3.35 1.62 -18.52
CA ALA A 526 4.35 2.66 -18.30
C ALA A 526 5.55 2.17 -17.47
N ARG A 527 5.34 1.15 -16.63
CA ARG A 527 6.37 0.56 -15.75
C ARG A 527 6.42 -0.96 -15.90
N PRO A 528 6.83 -1.48 -17.07
CA PRO A 528 6.76 -2.91 -17.32
C PRO A 528 7.75 -3.69 -16.47
N GLN A 529 7.35 -4.87 -15.99
CA GLN A 529 8.14 -5.73 -15.13
C GLN A 529 9.04 -6.65 -15.96
N GLY A 530 10.32 -6.74 -15.56
CA GLY A 530 11.28 -7.68 -16.12
C GLY A 530 11.15 -9.09 -15.53
N ASN A 531 12.07 -9.99 -15.91
CA ASN A 531 12.11 -11.38 -15.45
C ASN A 531 13.57 -11.88 -15.35
N GLU A 532 13.76 -13.10 -14.84
CA GLU A 532 15.05 -13.78 -14.81
C GLU A 532 14.98 -15.17 -15.51
N TYR A 533 14.24 -15.27 -16.63
CA TYR A 533 14.04 -16.53 -17.34
C TYR A 533 15.33 -17.20 -17.81
N GLN A 534 16.41 -16.45 -18.04
CA GLN A 534 17.73 -16.99 -18.37
C GLN A 534 18.25 -18.02 -17.36
N ARG A 535 17.69 -18.07 -16.14
CA ARG A 535 17.98 -19.13 -15.15
C ARG A 535 17.48 -20.52 -15.57
N MET A 536 16.56 -20.57 -16.52
CA MET A 536 15.90 -21.77 -17.04
C MET A 536 16.23 -22.03 -18.52
N ASP A 537 17.31 -21.44 -19.05
CA ASP A 537 17.62 -21.51 -20.49
C ASP A 537 18.01 -22.92 -20.98
N THR A 538 18.61 -23.73 -20.11
CA THR A 538 19.05 -25.09 -20.43
C THR A 538 18.34 -26.07 -19.51
N PHE A 539 17.43 -26.87 -20.08
CA PHE A 539 16.81 -27.99 -19.39
C PHE A 539 17.80 -29.15 -19.26
N GLU A 540 18.02 -29.65 -18.05
CA GLU A 540 18.95 -30.77 -17.81
C GLU A 540 18.22 -32.11 -17.69
N ARG A 541 17.22 -32.20 -16.80
CA ARG A 541 16.49 -33.44 -16.51
C ARG A 541 15.20 -33.18 -15.75
N ALA A 542 14.33 -34.20 -15.71
CA ALA A 542 13.12 -34.22 -14.90
C ALA A 542 13.14 -35.42 -13.95
N LEU A 543 12.69 -35.21 -12.71
CA LEU A 543 12.51 -36.28 -11.72
C LEU A 543 11.03 -36.39 -11.39
N VAL A 544 10.52 -37.62 -11.35
CA VAL A 544 9.17 -37.94 -10.89
C VAL A 544 9.27 -38.76 -9.61
N ARG A 545 8.48 -38.38 -8.61
CA ARG A 545 8.49 -39.03 -7.30
C ARG A 545 7.11 -39.40 -6.82
N GLU A 546 7.08 -40.46 -6.04
CA GLU A 546 6.02 -40.73 -5.08
C GLU A 546 6.52 -40.28 -3.70
N ILE A 547 5.65 -39.58 -2.98
CA ILE A 547 5.97 -38.97 -1.70
C ILE A 547 4.89 -39.29 -0.68
N ALA A 548 5.27 -39.36 0.59
CA ALA A 548 4.32 -39.22 1.69
C ALA A 548 4.30 -37.73 2.10
N SER A 549 3.15 -37.07 1.92
CA SER A 549 3.00 -35.65 2.27
C SER A 549 2.95 -35.44 3.78
N ARG A 550 3.56 -34.37 4.29
CA ARG A 550 3.44 -34.00 5.72
C ARG A 550 2.06 -33.47 6.10
N ALA A 551 1.26 -33.05 5.12
CA ALA A 551 -0.06 -32.49 5.37
C ALA A 551 -1.09 -33.54 5.79
N ASP A 552 -1.06 -34.71 5.17
CA ASP A 552 -2.10 -35.75 5.32
C ASP A 552 -1.53 -37.18 5.42
N ASN A 553 -0.21 -37.36 5.30
CA ASN A 553 0.48 -38.66 5.21
C ASN A 553 0.02 -39.57 4.06
N GLU A 554 -0.71 -39.04 3.08
CA GLU A 554 -1.12 -39.80 1.92
C GLU A 554 0.00 -39.85 0.87
N VAL A 555 -0.06 -40.86 0.00
CA VAL A 555 0.80 -40.96 -1.17
C VAL A 555 0.40 -39.89 -2.18
N ARG A 556 1.34 -39.01 -2.53
CA ARG A 556 1.19 -37.94 -3.51
C ARG A 556 2.30 -38.03 -4.56
N ASN A 557 2.13 -37.32 -5.66
CA ASN A 557 3.11 -37.21 -6.73
C ASN A 557 3.84 -35.87 -6.67
N GLU A 558 5.06 -35.89 -7.17
CA GLU A 558 5.88 -34.71 -7.37
C GLU A 558 6.62 -34.80 -8.70
N ILE A 559 6.75 -33.65 -9.35
CA ILE A 559 7.63 -33.42 -10.50
C ILE A 559 8.66 -32.37 -10.09
N GLU A 560 9.92 -32.64 -10.40
CA GLU A 560 11.01 -31.67 -10.33
C GLU A 560 11.65 -31.51 -11.72
N LEU A 561 11.71 -30.28 -12.22
CA LEU A 561 12.47 -29.90 -13.41
C LEU A 561 13.76 -29.21 -12.98
N VAL A 562 14.88 -29.67 -13.52
CA VAL A 562 16.21 -29.13 -13.22
C VAL A 562 16.72 -28.37 -14.43
N PHE A 563 17.10 -27.12 -14.21
CA PHE A 563 17.65 -26.23 -15.22
C PHE A 563 19.04 -25.76 -14.80
N ARG A 564 19.94 -25.63 -15.77
CA ARG A 564 21.21 -24.91 -15.61
C ARG A 564 21.17 -23.68 -16.50
N SER A 565 21.71 -22.58 -16.02
CA SER A 565 21.84 -21.39 -16.84
C SER A 565 23.15 -21.41 -17.62
N SER A 566 23.10 -21.08 -18.91
CA SER A 566 24.31 -20.84 -19.71
C SER A 566 24.98 -19.48 -19.37
N ARG A 567 24.28 -18.60 -18.63
CA ARG A 567 24.66 -17.19 -18.41
C ARG A 567 24.86 -16.82 -16.94
N SER A 568 24.40 -17.65 -16.02
CA SER A 568 24.55 -17.44 -14.59
C SER A 568 24.99 -18.73 -13.91
N PRO A 569 25.94 -18.69 -12.97
CA PRO A 569 26.33 -19.88 -12.24
C PRO A 569 25.16 -20.38 -11.37
N GLY A 570 25.05 -21.71 -11.25
CA GLY A 570 24.08 -22.40 -10.42
C GLY A 570 22.95 -23.09 -11.18
N VAL A 571 22.17 -23.86 -10.42
CA VAL A 571 21.03 -24.64 -10.90
C VAL A 571 19.73 -23.95 -10.46
N CYS A 572 18.71 -23.94 -11.31
CA CYS A 572 17.35 -23.59 -10.95
C CYS A 572 16.51 -24.88 -10.92
N ARG A 573 15.89 -25.19 -9.78
CA ARG A 573 15.06 -26.37 -9.58
C ARG A 573 13.62 -25.92 -9.43
N PHE A 574 12.77 -26.26 -10.39
CA PHE A 574 11.33 -26.06 -10.29
C PHE A 574 10.69 -27.33 -9.74
N ILE A 575 9.91 -27.22 -8.66
CA ILE A 575 9.29 -28.36 -7.98
C ILE A 575 7.79 -28.11 -7.88
N VAL A 576 6.96 -29.05 -8.34
CA VAL A 576 5.52 -29.09 -8.09
C VAL A 576 5.17 -30.42 -7.43
N SER A 577 4.55 -30.36 -6.26
CA SER A 577 4.39 -31.48 -5.33
C SER A 577 3.01 -31.48 -4.68
N GLY A 578 2.61 -32.63 -4.13
CA GLY A 578 1.38 -32.78 -3.36
C GLY A 578 0.12 -33.02 -4.19
N PHE A 579 0.25 -33.23 -5.50
CA PHE A 579 -0.89 -33.58 -6.38
C PHE A 579 -1.05 -35.10 -6.52
N ARG A 580 -2.13 -35.56 -7.15
CA ARG A 580 -2.34 -36.96 -7.51
C ARG A 580 -2.37 -37.10 -9.03
N TRP A 581 -1.47 -37.89 -9.60
CA TRP A 581 -1.31 -38.04 -11.05
C TRP A 581 -2.59 -38.55 -11.73
N ASP A 582 -3.25 -39.55 -11.13
CA ASP A 582 -4.50 -40.15 -11.62
C ASP A 582 -5.68 -39.17 -11.60
N ARG A 583 -5.59 -38.10 -10.81
CA ARG A 583 -6.61 -37.04 -10.68
C ARG A 583 -6.36 -35.83 -11.56
N LEU A 584 -5.24 -35.79 -12.28
CA LEU A 584 -5.01 -34.75 -13.26
C LEU A 584 -6.05 -34.86 -14.40
N PRO A 585 -6.61 -33.72 -14.85
CA PRO A 585 -7.45 -33.67 -16.05
C PRO A 585 -6.71 -34.27 -17.25
N GLN A 586 -7.45 -34.87 -18.18
CA GLN A 586 -6.93 -35.26 -19.48
C GLN A 586 -7.35 -34.22 -20.52
N ALA A 587 -6.39 -33.73 -21.29
CA ALA A 587 -6.60 -32.69 -22.28
C ALA A 587 -5.53 -32.77 -23.38
N GLY A 588 -5.85 -32.27 -24.57
CA GLY A 588 -4.83 -32.01 -25.59
C GLY A 588 -4.02 -30.73 -25.26
N PRO A 589 -2.85 -30.50 -25.88
CA PRO A 589 -2.02 -29.33 -25.62
C PRO A 589 -2.77 -27.99 -25.74
N GLU A 590 -3.61 -27.81 -26.76
CA GLU A 590 -4.39 -26.58 -26.98
C GLU A 590 -5.51 -26.35 -25.94
N GLU A 591 -5.85 -27.40 -25.19
CA GLU A 591 -6.84 -27.39 -24.12
C GLU A 591 -6.20 -27.28 -22.72
N TYR A 592 -4.92 -26.89 -22.64
CA TYR A 592 -4.22 -26.71 -21.37
C TYR A 592 -4.98 -25.89 -20.31
N PRO A 593 -5.84 -24.89 -20.63
CA PRO A 593 -6.59 -24.16 -19.59
C PRO A 593 -7.52 -25.06 -18.75
N ARG A 594 -7.79 -26.29 -19.18
CA ARG A 594 -8.57 -27.30 -18.43
C ARG A 594 -7.72 -28.09 -17.42
N GLY A 595 -6.40 -27.90 -17.41
CA GLY A 595 -5.48 -28.58 -16.52
C GLY A 595 -5.56 -28.11 -15.06
N LEU A 596 -4.78 -28.76 -14.20
CA LEU A 596 -4.54 -28.33 -12.83
C LEU A 596 -3.77 -27.00 -12.86
N TYR A 597 -4.48 -25.93 -12.54
CA TYR A 597 -3.97 -24.56 -12.60
C TYR A 597 -3.73 -24.06 -11.18
N MET A 598 -2.46 -23.91 -10.78
CA MET A 598 -2.09 -23.60 -9.40
C MET A 598 -0.97 -22.55 -9.32
N PRO A 599 -0.95 -21.71 -8.28
CA PRO A 599 0.10 -20.72 -8.07
C PRO A 599 1.39 -21.31 -7.47
N MET A 600 2.48 -20.56 -7.54
CA MET A 600 3.67 -20.80 -6.73
C MET A 600 3.36 -20.66 -5.24
N GLY A 601 3.98 -21.52 -4.43
CA GLY A 601 4.06 -21.41 -2.99
C GLY A 601 3.66 -22.67 -2.22
N ILE A 602 3.59 -22.54 -0.90
CA ILE A 602 3.24 -23.62 0.02
C ILE A 602 1.78 -23.50 0.43
N ALA A 603 1.00 -24.55 0.14
CA ALA A 603 -0.43 -24.64 0.49
C ALA A 603 -1.27 -23.45 0.01
N VAL A 604 -0.86 -22.83 -1.10
CA VAL A 604 -1.57 -21.73 -1.72
C VAL A 604 -2.77 -22.31 -2.49
N PRO A 605 -3.98 -21.74 -2.35
CA PRO A 605 -5.15 -22.21 -3.09
C PRO A 605 -5.06 -21.88 -4.58
N PRO A 606 -5.88 -22.52 -5.43
CA PRO A 606 -5.98 -22.18 -6.84
C PRO A 606 -6.31 -20.68 -7.06
N PHE A 607 -5.89 -20.13 -8.19
CA PHE A 607 -6.23 -18.74 -8.56
C PHE A 607 -7.74 -18.52 -8.69
N PHE A 608 -8.47 -19.56 -9.12
CA PHE A 608 -9.91 -19.56 -9.31
C PHE A 608 -10.51 -20.77 -8.58
N GLN A 609 -11.47 -20.54 -7.68
CA GLN A 609 -12.08 -21.61 -6.90
C GLN A 609 -13.53 -21.28 -6.55
N ASP A 610 -14.42 -22.27 -6.61
CA ASP A 610 -15.78 -22.13 -6.08
C ASP A 610 -15.77 -22.10 -4.54
N TYR A 611 -16.65 -21.29 -3.95
CA TYR A 611 -16.69 -21.10 -2.49
C TYR A 611 -16.97 -22.41 -1.73
N ASP A 612 -17.85 -23.27 -2.24
CA ASP A 612 -18.12 -24.58 -1.65
C ASP A 612 -16.90 -25.51 -1.68
N SER A 613 -16.11 -25.44 -2.75
CA SER A 613 -14.85 -26.18 -2.86
C SER A 613 -13.79 -25.62 -1.90
N LEU A 614 -13.75 -24.31 -1.68
CA LEU A 614 -12.87 -23.67 -0.69
C LEU A 614 -13.22 -24.10 0.75
N LEU A 615 -14.52 -24.19 1.07
CA LEU A 615 -14.99 -24.73 2.36
C LEU A 615 -14.59 -26.20 2.54
N ALA A 616 -14.73 -27.02 1.50
CA ALA A 616 -14.41 -28.44 1.55
C ALA A 616 -12.89 -28.71 1.60
N SER A 617 -12.07 -27.82 1.06
CA SER A 617 -10.61 -27.97 0.96
C SER A 617 -9.88 -26.69 1.37
N PRO A 618 -9.86 -26.39 2.69
CA PRO A 618 -9.26 -25.17 3.20
C PRO A 618 -7.73 -25.18 2.99
N PRO A 619 -7.11 -24.03 2.66
CA PRO A 619 -5.67 -23.93 2.39
C PRO A 619 -4.77 -24.51 3.49
N GLN A 620 -5.19 -24.39 4.76
CA GLN A 620 -4.46 -24.87 5.93
C GLN A 620 -4.20 -26.38 5.92
N ARG A 621 -5.00 -27.15 5.17
CA ARG A 621 -4.87 -28.61 5.03
C ARG A 621 -4.27 -29.04 3.69
N SER A 622 -3.98 -28.09 2.81
CA SER A 622 -3.52 -28.41 1.46
C SER A 622 -2.13 -29.07 1.49
N PRO A 623 -1.95 -30.22 0.81
CA PRO A 623 -0.64 -30.85 0.62
C PRO A 623 0.18 -30.19 -0.49
N TYR A 624 -0.40 -29.23 -1.23
CA TYR A 624 0.21 -28.66 -2.41
C TYR A 624 1.46 -27.83 -2.07
N VAL A 625 2.53 -28.05 -2.84
CA VAL A 625 3.75 -27.27 -2.75
C VAL A 625 4.27 -27.00 -4.16
N CYS A 626 4.58 -25.74 -4.47
CA CYS A 626 5.25 -25.37 -5.71
C CYS A 626 6.34 -24.34 -5.44
N LEU A 627 7.60 -24.68 -5.72
CA LEU A 627 8.75 -23.89 -5.31
C LEU A 627 9.79 -23.82 -6.42
N MET A 628 10.58 -22.74 -6.39
CA MET A 628 11.84 -22.65 -7.13
C MET A 628 12.99 -22.59 -6.14
N LEU A 629 13.98 -23.47 -6.30
CA LEU A 629 15.14 -23.56 -5.41
C LEU A 629 16.45 -23.50 -6.22
N ASN A 630 17.54 -23.05 -5.61
CA ASN A 630 18.88 -23.26 -6.15
C ASN A 630 19.47 -24.63 -5.76
N GLU A 631 20.72 -24.88 -6.14
CA GLU A 631 21.43 -26.12 -5.83
C GLU A 631 21.61 -26.36 -4.32
N GLU A 632 21.76 -25.29 -3.53
CA GLU A 632 21.86 -25.34 -2.07
C GLU A 632 20.50 -25.57 -1.36
N GLY A 633 19.40 -25.48 -2.10
CA GLY A 633 18.03 -25.56 -1.58
C GLY A 633 17.51 -24.24 -1.01
N GLU A 634 18.11 -23.12 -1.39
CA GLU A 634 17.59 -21.78 -1.09
C GLU A 634 16.42 -21.44 -2.01
N TRP A 635 15.38 -20.86 -1.42
CA TRP A 635 14.21 -20.41 -2.12
C TRP A 635 14.53 -19.23 -3.04
N LEU A 636 14.14 -19.37 -4.30
CA LEU A 636 14.26 -18.36 -5.32
C LEU A 636 12.94 -17.59 -5.45
N ASP A 637 13.03 -16.27 -5.50
CA ASP A 637 11.87 -15.40 -5.66
C ASP A 637 11.25 -15.58 -7.05
N HIS A 638 10.15 -16.32 -7.09
CA HIS A 638 9.42 -16.63 -8.32
C HIS A 638 8.86 -15.37 -9.01
N ARG A 639 8.61 -14.26 -8.29
CA ARG A 639 8.18 -12.99 -8.89
C ARG A 639 9.32 -12.27 -9.61
N ARG A 640 10.58 -12.45 -9.16
CA ARG A 640 11.77 -11.97 -9.89
C ARG A 640 12.06 -12.83 -11.10
N ILE A 641 11.96 -14.14 -10.94
CA ILE A 641 12.12 -15.08 -12.06
C ILE A 641 11.03 -14.82 -13.10
N GLY A 642 9.83 -14.43 -12.66
CA GLY A 642 8.71 -14.12 -13.52
C GLY A 642 7.79 -15.31 -13.74
N VAL A 643 7.68 -16.25 -12.80
CA VAL A 643 6.82 -17.43 -12.90
C VAL A 643 5.72 -17.39 -11.85
N ASP A 644 4.47 -17.52 -12.28
CA ASP A 644 3.29 -17.45 -11.39
C ASP A 644 2.83 -18.84 -10.92
N GLY A 645 3.17 -19.90 -11.66
CA GLY A 645 2.88 -21.27 -11.30
C GLY A 645 2.79 -22.20 -12.52
N PRO A 646 2.50 -23.49 -12.31
CA PRO A 646 2.32 -24.46 -13.38
C PRO A 646 0.86 -24.60 -13.84
N ILE A 647 0.72 -25.08 -15.07
CA ILE A 647 -0.49 -25.76 -15.54
C ILE A 647 -0.10 -27.22 -15.84
N LEU A 648 -0.82 -28.17 -15.25
CA LEU A 648 -0.49 -29.59 -15.35
C LEU A 648 -1.72 -30.42 -15.76
N HIS A 649 -1.61 -31.21 -16.83
CA HIS A 649 -2.63 -32.18 -17.21
C HIS A 649 -2.02 -33.44 -17.81
N ARG A 650 -2.77 -34.54 -17.82
CA ARG A 650 -2.40 -35.75 -18.56
C ARG A 650 -2.65 -35.56 -20.04
N ASP A 651 -1.82 -36.20 -20.85
CA ASP A 651 -2.00 -36.29 -22.30
C ASP A 651 -3.34 -36.99 -22.61
N ALA A 652 -4.05 -36.50 -23.63
CA ALA A 652 -5.37 -37.01 -24.01
C ALA A 652 -5.35 -38.48 -24.47
N GLN A 653 -4.24 -38.95 -25.01
CA GLN A 653 -4.08 -40.29 -25.58
C GLN A 653 -3.25 -41.21 -24.67
N ASN A 654 -2.34 -40.65 -23.87
CA ASN A 654 -1.48 -41.43 -22.97
C ASN A 654 -1.59 -40.98 -21.50
N PRO A 655 -2.31 -41.71 -20.63
CA PRO A 655 -2.48 -41.32 -19.23
C PRO A 655 -1.19 -41.36 -18.38
N ASN A 656 -0.12 -42.01 -18.87
CA ASN A 656 1.19 -42.04 -18.21
C ASN A 656 2.08 -40.87 -18.62
N ARG A 657 1.61 -40.03 -19.54
CA ARG A 657 2.27 -38.80 -19.97
C ARG A 657 1.52 -37.59 -19.44
N ALA A 658 2.25 -36.58 -18.97
CA ALA A 658 1.70 -35.31 -18.54
C ALA A 658 2.38 -34.14 -19.23
N HIS A 659 1.59 -33.11 -19.52
CA HIS A 659 2.04 -31.82 -20.01
C HIS A 659 2.15 -30.85 -18.84
N LEU A 660 3.33 -30.27 -18.67
CA LEU A 660 3.62 -29.24 -17.68
C LEU A 660 3.97 -27.95 -18.42
N TYR A 661 3.17 -26.92 -18.18
CA TYR A 661 3.44 -25.56 -18.66
C TYR A 661 3.81 -24.68 -17.48
N LEU A 662 4.73 -23.74 -17.70
CA LEU A 662 4.97 -22.65 -16.76
C LEU A 662 4.28 -21.38 -17.25
N MET A 663 3.68 -20.63 -16.32
CA MET A 663 3.03 -19.37 -16.63
C MET A 663 3.90 -18.20 -16.21
N SER A 664 3.94 -17.17 -17.05
CA SER A 664 4.58 -15.90 -16.72
C SER A 664 3.90 -15.26 -15.51
N TYR A 665 4.61 -14.37 -14.80
CA TYR A 665 4.05 -13.52 -13.77
C TYR A 665 2.82 -12.77 -14.30
N GLU A 666 1.79 -12.60 -13.45
CA GLU A 666 0.47 -12.07 -13.82
C GLU A 666 -0.23 -12.86 -14.95
N ARG A 667 0.21 -14.09 -15.22
CA ARG A 667 -0.39 -15.07 -16.14
C ARG A 667 -0.60 -14.54 -17.56
N HIS A 668 0.25 -13.61 -18.00
CA HIS A 668 0.15 -13.00 -19.34
C HIS A 668 0.34 -14.01 -20.46
N MET A 669 1.28 -14.95 -20.32
CA MET A 669 1.57 -15.98 -21.32
C MET A 669 2.15 -17.25 -20.70
N LEU A 670 2.26 -18.31 -21.50
CA LEU A 670 3.08 -19.47 -21.16
C LEU A 670 4.56 -19.15 -21.41
N VAL A 671 5.45 -19.76 -20.62
CA VAL A 671 6.90 -19.55 -20.73
C VAL A 671 7.69 -20.82 -21.05
N GLY A 672 7.04 -21.96 -21.13
CA GLY A 672 7.64 -23.21 -21.57
C GLY A 672 6.67 -24.38 -21.45
N HIS A 673 7.00 -25.47 -22.12
CA HIS A 673 6.21 -26.68 -22.20
C HIS A 673 7.11 -27.92 -22.10
N TRP A 674 6.85 -28.77 -21.09
CA TRP A 674 7.56 -30.02 -20.87
C TRP A 674 6.58 -31.19 -20.90
N VAL A 675 6.95 -32.25 -21.62
CA VAL A 675 6.16 -33.47 -21.75
C VAL A 675 6.85 -34.58 -20.97
N ILE A 676 6.23 -35.02 -19.87
CA ILE A 676 6.85 -35.86 -18.86
C ILE A 676 6.16 -37.23 -18.85
N GLU A 677 6.93 -38.30 -19.02
CA GLU A 677 6.44 -39.68 -18.92
C GLU A 677 6.84 -40.29 -17.56
N ARG A 678 5.83 -40.79 -16.83
CA ARG A 678 5.98 -41.37 -15.49
C ARG A 678 6.51 -42.81 -15.51
#